data_AF-A0A251X6U9-F1
#
_entry.id   AF-A0A251X6U9-F1
#
_cell.length_a   1.000
_cell.length_b   1.000
_cell.length_c   1.000
_cell.angle_alpha   90.00
_cell.angle_beta   90.00
_cell.angle_gamma   90.00
#
_symmetry.space_group_name_H-M   'P 1'
#
loop_
_entity.id
_entity.type
_entity.pdbx_description
1 polymer ?
#
loop_
_entity_poly.entity_id
_entity_poly.type
_entity_poly.pdbx_seq_one_letter_code
_entity_poly.pdbx_strand_id
1 'polypeptide(L)'
;MPNTPAFLTRANTKEVRQEVRDFAQNAAWLDTVINDYPAPIAHEYYRLKTVLEEGLLVTAVLQLKDVVEVLIKFPAVVMAQWLLTHQDDETLKQKTWAILLGKKLSLGDWQRIADELAKELVRCEALEIASLAQWFRQLPNNSQVKAGRETTLQKLLKDLIQWRNETVGHGALRLHVEDYFPELKNHIIHLNDALKNLPTIWQTAQLYSFTSEILHGAACLQTRHADQDDHPHQDETLDLFWQLATGEKLLLSPLLALRRCTVCGKQDVFFFDGRDGKENKYKLAFLDYFAGHKMMRAGHYAPELAHALREIPPDLLPHDTEEIGGDFIKTALDKLLKEKSLDAEYLSPTYLRQPLAEFITQHSRGIFYLHAPAHVGKSLFVQGLAVEAGLDEPLLDNLLVVTFHLRREYRYHLNFFIDYLGQNFRNTVNVQAGSQPLPEFDRSAKNLPQAFVEWIGKWLAVYRQVYQLPHAKLLLCVDGLDEFTFVESPHIFDVLPLAALLGENCYVLLTSRPTNECAPKIRRYLSLLTARSENVSGFTVNMQKTTAYLQLLRAYFDERVPYTPNNAAVFAEVLARGKRRFLYVALLCDLLRDYGVTAAQLPSLPQGEALYDFYLKQMKMTLGADSKQWAFFQQVLLTLAAAELAAMEEDNLLASVRGVREEVWQGLPLSVLAEWLGDSPQSARVVFALSSLKAVLRVERRSVSAVHYRLGLKGLTTFLQSV
;
A
#
# COMPACT_ATOMS: atom_id res chain seq x y z
N MET A 1 10.54 16.89 7.50
CA MET A 1 10.24 15.79 8.45
C MET A 1 10.92 14.51 7.93
N PRO A 2 11.49 13.62 8.75
CA PRO A 2 12.28 12.51 8.22
C PRO A 2 11.38 11.48 7.52
N ASN A 3 11.88 10.92 6.43
CA ASN A 3 11.17 9.99 5.56
C ASN A 3 11.07 8.58 6.20
N THR A 4 9.90 7.92 6.12
CA THR A 4 9.66 6.49 6.42
C THR A 4 10.79 5.51 6.03
N PRO A 5 11.56 5.74 4.95
CA PRO A 5 12.77 4.96 4.75
C PRO A 5 14.01 5.36 5.58
N ALA A 6 14.27 6.65 5.90
CA ALA A 6 15.32 7.03 6.87
C ALA A 6 15.10 6.39 8.25
N PHE A 7 13.84 6.18 8.59
CA PHE A 7 13.40 5.38 9.73
C PHE A 7 13.94 3.93 9.68
N LEU A 8 13.85 3.26 8.53
CA LEU A 8 14.34 1.88 8.35
C LEU A 8 15.86 1.79 8.49
N THR A 9 16.61 2.82 8.06
CA THR A 9 18.08 2.82 8.16
C THR A 9 18.60 3.11 9.55
N ARG A 10 18.00 4.06 10.28
CA ARG A 10 18.41 4.32 11.68
C ARG A 10 18.18 3.11 12.57
N ALA A 11 17.14 2.33 12.29
CA ALA A 11 16.86 1.08 12.98
C ALA A 11 17.81 -0.07 12.60
N ASN A 12 18.65 0.11 11.59
CA ASN A 12 19.49 -0.94 10.99
C ASN A 12 20.98 -0.60 10.96
N THR A 13 21.44 0.41 11.71
CA THR A 13 22.87 0.70 11.83
C THR A 13 23.59 -0.53 12.38
N LYS A 14 24.88 -0.67 12.07
CA LYS A 14 25.67 -1.83 12.53
C LYS A 14 25.68 -1.90 14.06
N GLU A 15 25.74 -0.74 14.70
CA GLU A 15 25.73 -0.56 16.14
C GLU A 15 24.40 -1.02 16.74
N VAL A 16 23.26 -0.54 16.22
CA VAL A 16 21.93 -0.93 16.69
C VAL A 16 21.69 -2.42 16.46
N ARG A 17 22.06 -2.96 15.28
CA ARG A 17 21.96 -4.39 14.99
C ARG A 17 22.75 -5.22 15.99
N GLN A 18 23.96 -4.80 16.34
CA GLN A 18 24.78 -5.51 17.31
C GLN A 18 24.16 -5.43 18.71
N GLU A 19 23.69 -4.26 19.13
CA GLU A 19 23.04 -4.07 20.43
C GLU A 19 21.77 -4.94 20.56
N VAL A 20 20.97 -5.02 19.49
CA VAL A 20 19.78 -5.87 19.40
C VAL A 20 20.16 -7.35 19.53
N ARG A 21 21.21 -7.79 18.84
CA ARG A 21 21.71 -9.18 18.92
C ARG A 21 22.24 -9.53 20.30
N ASP A 22 23.02 -8.63 20.88
CA ASP A 22 23.58 -8.80 22.22
C ASP A 22 22.46 -8.90 23.25
N PHE A 23 21.41 -8.08 23.14
CA PHE A 23 20.22 -8.24 23.98
C PHE A 23 19.51 -9.58 23.72
N ALA A 24 19.32 -9.98 22.46
CA ALA A 24 18.64 -11.24 22.13
C ALA A 24 19.34 -12.45 22.77
N GLN A 25 20.67 -12.46 22.79
CA GLN A 25 21.47 -13.54 23.39
C GLN A 25 21.47 -13.53 24.93
N ASN A 26 21.36 -12.36 25.54
CA ASN A 26 21.47 -12.19 26.99
C ASN A 26 20.12 -12.09 27.72
N ALA A 27 19.02 -11.84 27.00
CA ALA A 27 17.70 -11.79 27.58
C ALA A 27 17.28 -13.14 28.16
N ALA A 28 16.56 -13.13 29.27
CA ALA A 28 16.05 -14.32 29.94
C ALA A 28 14.83 -14.90 29.19
N TRP A 29 15.06 -15.44 27.99
CA TRP A 29 14.03 -16.15 27.23
C TRP A 29 13.57 -17.41 27.97
N LEU A 30 12.26 -17.64 27.98
CA LEU A 30 11.65 -18.78 28.64
C LEU A 30 11.55 -19.97 27.68
N ASP A 31 12.38 -20.99 27.87
CA ASP A 31 12.33 -22.23 27.08
C ASP A 31 10.99 -22.95 27.21
N THR A 32 10.32 -22.81 28.36
CA THR A 32 8.96 -23.34 28.57
C THR A 32 7.95 -22.73 27.60
N VAL A 33 8.07 -21.43 27.27
CA VAL A 33 7.20 -20.78 26.28
C VAL A 33 7.49 -21.30 24.88
N ILE A 34 8.75 -21.54 24.55
CA ILE A 34 9.17 -21.98 23.20
C ILE A 34 8.76 -23.42 22.94
N ASN A 35 8.81 -24.29 23.96
CA ASN A 35 8.66 -25.74 23.79
C ASN A 35 7.31 -26.28 24.26
N ASP A 36 6.73 -25.71 25.32
CA ASP A 36 5.60 -26.33 26.03
C ASP A 36 4.29 -25.55 25.87
N TYR A 37 4.32 -24.35 25.29
CA TYR A 37 3.09 -23.58 25.07
C TYR A 37 2.38 -24.03 23.79
N PRO A 38 1.06 -23.78 23.67
CA PRO A 38 0.34 -23.99 22.42
C PRO A 38 1.06 -23.33 21.24
N ALA A 39 1.16 -24.07 20.13
CA ALA A 39 2.03 -23.70 19.02
C ALA A 39 1.84 -22.25 18.49
N PRO A 40 0.61 -21.69 18.43
CA PRO A 40 0.43 -20.27 18.05
C PRO A 40 1.17 -19.28 18.95
N ILE A 41 1.19 -19.51 20.27
CA ILE A 41 1.91 -18.62 21.21
C ILE A 41 3.41 -18.87 21.12
N ALA A 42 3.80 -20.15 21.18
CA ALA A 42 5.20 -20.56 21.16
C ALA A 42 5.92 -20.06 19.89
N HIS A 43 5.25 -20.16 18.73
CA HIS A 43 5.79 -19.72 17.45
C HIS A 43 6.06 -18.21 17.42
N GLU A 44 5.08 -17.37 17.76
CA GLU A 44 5.28 -15.90 17.70
C GLU A 44 6.35 -15.43 18.69
N TYR A 45 6.42 -16.05 19.87
CA TYR A 45 7.42 -15.74 20.89
C TYR A 45 8.83 -16.17 20.44
N TYR A 46 8.96 -17.38 19.89
CA TYR A 46 10.21 -17.86 19.27
C TYR A 46 10.63 -16.97 18.10
N ARG A 47 9.69 -16.59 17.23
CA ARG A 47 9.97 -15.71 16.09
C ARG A 47 10.45 -14.34 16.54
N LEU A 48 9.90 -13.77 17.62
CA LEU A 48 10.42 -12.53 18.22
C LEU A 48 11.89 -12.66 18.62
N LYS A 49 12.25 -13.76 19.31
CA LYS A 49 13.64 -14.07 19.65
C LYS A 49 14.52 -14.14 18.41
N THR A 50 14.13 -14.94 17.41
CA THR A 50 14.91 -15.13 16.17
C THR A 50 15.11 -13.82 15.41
N VAL A 51 14.07 -13.00 15.28
CA VAL A 51 14.14 -11.70 14.60
C VAL A 51 15.11 -10.75 15.30
N LEU A 52 15.17 -10.79 16.64
CA LEU A 52 16.15 -10.03 17.43
C LEU A 52 17.58 -10.62 17.27
N GLU A 53 17.73 -11.94 17.22
CA GLU A 53 19.02 -12.60 16.93
C GLU A 53 19.55 -12.27 15.52
N GLU A 54 18.66 -12.01 14.57
CA GLU A 54 19.02 -11.51 13.24
C GLU A 54 19.43 -10.02 13.26
N GLY A 55 19.05 -9.28 14.32
CA GLY A 55 19.28 -7.85 14.50
C GLY A 55 18.22 -6.96 13.83
N LEU A 56 17.02 -7.48 13.58
CA LEU A 56 15.97 -6.80 12.81
C LEU A 56 15.01 -6.02 13.72
N LEU A 57 15.38 -4.82 14.14
CA LEU A 57 14.61 -4.02 15.11
C LEU A 57 13.16 -3.72 14.67
N VAL A 58 12.96 -3.25 13.43
CA VAL A 58 11.61 -2.87 12.94
C VAL A 58 10.70 -4.09 12.85
N THR A 59 11.24 -5.19 12.35
CA THR A 59 10.53 -6.47 12.29
C THR A 59 10.21 -6.96 13.71
N ALA A 60 11.12 -6.78 14.67
CA ALA A 60 10.88 -7.18 16.07
C ALA A 60 9.76 -6.38 16.73
N VAL A 61 9.64 -5.07 16.46
CA VAL A 61 8.51 -4.23 16.94
C VAL A 61 7.18 -4.76 16.41
N LEU A 62 7.11 -5.08 15.11
CA LEU A 62 5.92 -5.66 14.50
C LEU A 62 5.64 -7.08 15.00
N GLN A 63 6.69 -7.85 15.29
CA GLN A 63 6.60 -9.21 15.82
C GLN A 63 6.11 -9.23 17.27
N LEU A 64 6.50 -8.26 18.10
CA LEU A 64 6.00 -8.14 19.48
C LEU A 64 4.47 -7.90 19.50
N LYS A 65 3.93 -7.15 18.53
CA LYS A 65 2.47 -7.04 18.37
C LYS A 65 1.83 -8.42 18.23
N ASP A 66 2.36 -9.26 17.35
CA ASP A 66 1.76 -10.57 17.07
C ASP A 66 1.85 -11.48 18.31
N VAL A 67 2.95 -11.42 19.07
CA VAL A 67 3.08 -12.08 20.39
C VAL A 67 1.99 -11.64 21.36
N VAL A 68 1.79 -10.33 21.53
CA VAL A 68 0.73 -9.78 22.40
C VAL A 68 -0.65 -10.24 21.94
N GLU A 69 -0.87 -10.28 20.62
CA GLU A 69 -2.14 -10.67 20.02
C GLU A 69 -2.49 -12.14 20.33
N VAL A 70 -1.55 -13.07 20.15
CA VAL A 70 -1.79 -14.49 20.44
C VAL A 70 -1.88 -14.78 21.95
N LEU A 71 -1.14 -14.04 22.79
CA LEU A 71 -1.25 -14.13 24.26
C LEU A 71 -2.63 -13.72 24.78
N ILE A 72 -3.38 -12.92 24.01
CA ILE A 72 -4.74 -12.50 24.34
C ILE A 72 -5.76 -13.42 23.67
N LYS A 73 -5.66 -13.60 22.34
CA LYS A 73 -6.69 -14.30 21.57
C LYS A 73 -6.77 -15.77 21.89
N PHE A 74 -5.65 -16.45 22.08
CA PHE A 74 -5.68 -17.88 22.35
C PHE A 74 -6.40 -18.19 23.68
N PRO A 75 -6.03 -17.57 24.82
CA PRO A 75 -6.81 -17.72 26.04
C PRO A 75 -8.28 -17.29 25.88
N ALA A 76 -8.56 -16.17 25.20
CA ALA A 76 -9.93 -15.70 25.00
C ALA A 76 -10.79 -16.73 24.25
N VAL A 77 -10.27 -17.36 23.20
CA VAL A 77 -10.98 -18.40 22.45
C VAL A 77 -11.25 -19.62 23.32
N VAL A 78 -10.25 -20.09 24.08
CA VAL A 78 -10.42 -21.26 24.96
C VAL A 78 -11.44 -20.96 26.07
N MET A 79 -11.36 -19.79 26.71
CA MET A 79 -12.31 -19.37 27.74
C MET A 79 -13.74 -19.22 27.18
N ALA A 80 -13.88 -18.62 25.98
CA ALA A 80 -15.18 -18.50 25.33
C ALA A 80 -15.78 -19.87 24.99
N GLN A 81 -14.98 -20.78 24.41
CA GLN A 81 -15.47 -22.12 24.06
C GLN A 81 -15.87 -22.92 25.30
N TRP A 82 -15.14 -22.76 26.40
CA TRP A 82 -15.51 -23.39 27.66
C TRP A 82 -16.89 -22.90 28.13
N LEU A 83 -17.12 -21.59 28.18
CA LEU A 83 -18.41 -21.00 28.58
C LEU A 83 -19.56 -21.44 27.65
N LEU A 84 -19.31 -21.51 26.34
CA LEU A 84 -20.30 -21.92 25.36
C LEU A 84 -20.69 -23.40 25.48
N THR A 85 -19.75 -24.24 25.91
CA THR A 85 -19.93 -25.70 25.97
C THR A 85 -20.43 -26.17 27.34
N HIS A 86 -19.91 -25.61 28.44
CA HIS A 86 -20.08 -26.17 29.79
C HIS A 86 -21.08 -25.40 30.67
N GLN A 87 -21.54 -24.23 30.24
CA GLN A 87 -22.56 -23.49 30.98
C GLN A 87 -23.94 -23.80 30.42
N ASP A 88 -24.95 -23.91 31.28
CA ASP A 88 -26.35 -24.06 30.86
C ASP A 88 -27.08 -22.72 30.74
N ASP A 89 -26.47 -21.62 31.22
CA ASP A 89 -27.05 -20.27 31.13
C ASP A 89 -27.00 -19.74 29.68
N GLU A 90 -28.14 -19.87 29.00
CA GLU A 90 -28.29 -19.39 27.61
C GLU A 90 -28.05 -17.89 27.48
N THR A 91 -28.36 -17.10 28.51
CA THR A 91 -28.09 -15.65 28.51
C THR A 91 -26.59 -15.38 28.49
N LEU A 92 -25.81 -16.18 29.22
CA LEU A 92 -24.36 -16.08 29.23
C LEU A 92 -23.75 -16.49 27.88
N LYS A 93 -24.30 -17.53 27.23
CA LYS A 93 -23.89 -17.93 25.87
C LYS A 93 -24.18 -16.84 24.85
N GLN A 94 -25.38 -16.28 24.87
CA GLN A 94 -25.79 -15.18 23.99
C GLN A 94 -24.89 -13.95 24.18
N LYS A 95 -24.58 -13.58 25.42
CA LYS A 95 -23.63 -12.50 25.72
C LYS A 95 -22.22 -12.80 25.20
N THR A 96 -21.74 -14.03 25.38
CA THR A 96 -20.44 -14.48 24.87
C THR A 96 -20.38 -14.36 23.34
N TRP A 97 -21.43 -14.78 22.63
CA TRP A 97 -21.51 -14.60 21.19
C TRP A 97 -21.64 -13.14 20.78
N ALA A 98 -22.41 -12.34 21.52
CA ALA A 98 -22.60 -10.90 21.25
C ALA A 98 -21.29 -10.12 21.29
N ILE A 99 -20.42 -10.38 22.28
CA ILE A 99 -19.12 -9.69 22.36
C ILE A 99 -18.14 -10.12 21.27
N LEU A 100 -18.25 -11.35 20.75
CA LEU A 100 -17.38 -11.88 19.68
C LEU A 100 -17.85 -11.52 18.28
N LEU A 101 -19.16 -11.57 18.03
CA LEU A 101 -19.76 -11.43 16.70
C LEU A 101 -20.44 -10.08 16.48
N GLY A 102 -20.66 -9.29 17.53
CA GLY A 102 -21.44 -8.06 17.46
C GLY A 102 -20.84 -7.03 16.52
N LYS A 103 -19.51 -6.92 16.46
CA LYS A 103 -18.81 -5.93 15.61
C LYS A 103 -17.46 -6.44 15.12
N LYS A 104 -16.79 -5.61 14.31
CA LYS A 104 -15.38 -5.78 13.97
C LYS A 104 -14.52 -5.60 15.23
N LEU A 105 -13.62 -6.54 15.48
CA LEU A 105 -12.84 -6.57 16.71
C LEU A 105 -11.45 -5.97 16.48
N SER A 106 -11.12 -4.94 17.25
CA SER A 106 -9.74 -4.46 17.39
C SER A 106 -8.98 -5.33 18.41
N LEU A 107 -7.65 -5.18 18.49
CA LEU A 107 -6.88 -5.83 19.57
C LEU A 107 -7.32 -5.34 20.96
N GLY A 108 -7.70 -4.07 21.09
CA GLY A 108 -8.27 -3.55 22.34
C GLY A 108 -9.61 -4.22 22.69
N ASP A 109 -10.44 -4.54 21.69
CA ASP A 109 -11.66 -5.32 21.91
C ASP A 109 -11.35 -6.75 22.37
N TRP A 110 -10.39 -7.43 21.72
CA TRP A 110 -9.95 -8.76 22.15
C TRP A 110 -9.41 -8.79 23.58
N GLN A 111 -8.64 -7.77 23.97
CA GLN A 111 -8.14 -7.62 25.35
C GLN A 111 -9.30 -7.46 26.34
N ARG A 112 -10.28 -6.63 26.01
CA ARG A 112 -11.49 -6.44 26.83
C ARG A 112 -12.34 -7.71 26.88
N ILE A 113 -12.50 -8.42 25.77
CA ILE A 113 -13.20 -9.72 25.72
C ILE A 113 -12.51 -10.71 26.66
N ALA A 114 -11.19 -10.88 26.57
CA ALA A 114 -10.45 -11.76 27.46
C ALA A 114 -10.67 -11.41 28.95
N ASP A 115 -10.69 -10.11 29.27
CA ASP A 115 -10.97 -9.61 30.61
C ASP A 115 -12.37 -9.95 31.11
N GLU A 116 -13.40 -9.75 30.28
CA GLU A 116 -14.79 -10.07 30.61
C GLU A 116 -15.00 -11.58 30.76
N LEU A 117 -14.46 -12.39 29.84
CA LEU A 117 -14.52 -13.86 29.92
C LEU A 117 -13.86 -14.37 31.19
N ALA A 118 -12.70 -13.81 31.58
CA ALA A 118 -12.04 -14.17 32.82
C ALA A 118 -12.88 -13.82 34.07
N LYS A 119 -13.59 -12.68 34.08
CA LYS A 119 -14.52 -12.33 35.17
C LYS A 119 -15.66 -13.33 35.27
N GLU A 120 -16.23 -13.73 34.13
CA GLU A 120 -17.32 -14.70 34.08
C GLU A 120 -16.88 -16.08 34.58
N LEU A 121 -15.70 -16.55 34.18
CA LEU A 121 -15.13 -17.81 34.67
C LEU A 121 -14.87 -17.80 36.18
N VAL A 122 -14.39 -16.68 36.72
CA VAL A 122 -14.24 -16.52 38.18
C VAL A 122 -15.60 -16.52 38.87
N ARG A 123 -16.62 -15.94 38.26
CA ARG A 123 -17.99 -15.87 38.79
C ARG A 123 -18.68 -17.23 38.81
N CYS A 124 -18.49 -18.05 37.78
CA CYS A 124 -19.08 -19.38 37.68
C CYS A 124 -18.21 -20.50 38.28
N GLU A 125 -17.12 -20.15 39.00
CA GLU A 125 -16.23 -21.09 39.68
C GLU A 125 -15.67 -22.20 38.77
N ALA A 126 -15.28 -21.84 37.53
CA ALA A 126 -14.75 -22.77 36.53
C ALA A 126 -13.33 -23.27 36.86
N LEU A 127 -13.20 -24.15 37.87
CA LEU A 127 -11.93 -24.60 38.43
C LEU A 127 -11.03 -25.31 37.40
N GLU A 128 -11.61 -25.98 36.40
CA GLU A 128 -10.90 -26.72 35.36
C GLU A 128 -10.07 -25.81 34.44
N ILE A 129 -10.47 -24.55 34.33
CA ILE A 129 -9.85 -23.56 33.45
C ILE A 129 -9.48 -22.25 34.16
N ALA A 130 -9.64 -22.21 35.49
CA ALA A 130 -9.38 -21.04 36.34
C ALA A 130 -7.95 -20.49 36.18
N SER A 131 -6.98 -21.34 35.85
CA SER A 131 -5.60 -20.92 35.58
C SER A 131 -5.45 -20.09 34.30
N LEU A 132 -6.34 -20.21 33.30
CA LEU A 132 -6.42 -19.24 32.19
C LEU A 132 -7.01 -17.91 32.65
N ALA A 133 -8.06 -17.94 33.48
CA ALA A 133 -8.63 -16.71 34.02
C ALA A 133 -7.59 -15.92 34.84
N GLN A 134 -6.69 -16.63 35.55
CA GLN A 134 -5.55 -16.06 36.29
C GLN A 134 -4.51 -15.31 35.45
N TRP A 135 -4.53 -15.45 34.12
CA TRP A 135 -3.73 -14.59 33.25
C TRP A 135 -4.24 -13.15 33.24
N PHE A 136 -5.55 -12.97 33.42
CA PHE A 136 -6.21 -11.66 33.34
C PHE A 136 -6.68 -11.14 34.71
N ARG A 137 -7.15 -12.03 35.59
CA ARG A 137 -7.81 -11.72 36.86
C ARG A 137 -7.32 -12.61 37.99
N GLN A 138 -6.90 -12.02 39.11
CA GLN A 138 -6.53 -12.75 40.33
C GLN A 138 -7.76 -13.48 40.90
N LEU A 139 -7.60 -14.73 41.34
CA LEU A 139 -8.67 -15.41 42.06
C LEU A 139 -8.96 -14.69 43.38
N PRO A 140 -10.24 -14.53 43.77
CA PRO A 140 -10.58 -13.87 45.03
C PRO A 140 -10.13 -14.72 46.22
N ASN A 141 -9.30 -14.14 47.11
CA ASN A 141 -8.82 -14.80 48.32
C ASN A 141 -9.89 -14.99 49.42
N ASN A 142 -11.07 -14.38 49.26
CA ASN A 142 -12.22 -14.49 50.16
C ASN A 142 -13.51 -14.27 49.36
N SER A 143 -14.57 -15.00 49.72
CA SER A 143 -15.89 -15.11 49.10
C SER A 143 -16.73 -13.81 49.02
N GLN A 144 -16.13 -12.64 49.19
CA GLN A 144 -16.80 -11.33 49.12
C GLN A 144 -16.34 -10.42 47.97
N VAL A 145 -15.27 -10.76 47.22
CA VAL A 145 -14.84 -9.98 46.05
C VAL A 145 -15.39 -10.62 44.77
N LYS A 146 -16.46 -10.02 44.21
CA LYS A 146 -17.21 -10.56 43.06
C LYS A 146 -16.47 -10.53 41.71
N ALA A 147 -15.32 -9.88 41.60
CA ALA A 147 -14.47 -9.91 40.42
C ALA A 147 -13.01 -9.72 40.82
N GLY A 148 -12.13 -10.64 40.40
CA GLY A 148 -10.70 -10.60 40.68
C GLY A 148 -10.03 -9.28 40.34
N ARG A 149 -9.00 -8.88 41.11
CA ARG A 149 -8.14 -7.75 40.72
C ARG A 149 -7.40 -8.08 39.44
N GLU A 150 -7.10 -7.05 38.65
CA GLU A 150 -6.30 -7.17 37.43
C GLU A 150 -4.88 -7.68 37.74
N THR A 151 -4.36 -8.59 36.91
CA THR A 151 -3.02 -9.17 37.06
C THR A 151 -1.94 -8.24 36.49
N THR A 152 -0.67 -8.50 36.83
CA THR A 152 0.47 -7.78 36.24
C THR A 152 0.53 -7.97 34.73
N LEU A 153 0.28 -9.20 34.25
CA LEU A 153 0.24 -9.48 32.81
C LEU A 153 -0.85 -8.67 32.11
N GLN A 154 -2.06 -8.60 32.66
CA GLN A 154 -3.16 -7.85 32.05
C GLN A 154 -2.85 -6.35 31.92
N LYS A 155 -2.26 -5.75 32.96
CA LYS A 155 -1.78 -4.36 32.90
C LYS A 155 -0.73 -4.18 31.81
N LEU A 156 0.27 -5.05 31.79
CA LEU A 156 1.33 -5.01 30.77
C LEU A 156 0.77 -5.16 29.36
N LEU A 157 -0.21 -6.05 29.13
CA LEU A 157 -0.84 -6.23 27.83
C LEU A 157 -1.60 -4.97 27.39
N LYS A 158 -2.28 -4.27 28.30
CA LYS A 158 -2.89 -2.96 28.01
C LYS A 158 -1.85 -1.91 27.66
N ASP A 159 -0.77 -1.82 28.43
CA ASP A 159 0.33 -0.88 28.19
C ASP A 159 0.98 -1.17 26.84
N LEU A 160 1.17 -2.44 26.47
CA LEU A 160 1.69 -2.87 25.18
C LEU A 160 0.76 -2.53 24.03
N ILE A 161 -0.56 -2.64 24.20
CA ILE A 161 -1.53 -2.22 23.19
C ILE A 161 -1.48 -0.71 23.00
N GLN A 162 -1.41 0.06 24.09
CA GLN A 162 -1.28 1.52 24.04
C GLN A 162 0.03 1.91 23.34
N TRP A 163 1.16 1.38 23.82
CA TRP A 163 2.46 1.59 23.20
C TRP A 163 2.45 1.21 21.73
N ARG A 164 1.87 0.07 21.36
CA ARG A 164 1.72 -0.34 19.97
C ARG A 164 0.85 0.62 19.18
N ASN A 165 -0.20 1.21 19.76
CA ASN A 165 -1.02 2.21 19.09
C ASN A 165 -0.27 3.56 18.93
N GLU A 166 0.64 3.89 19.83
CA GLU A 166 1.49 5.08 19.72
C GLU A 166 2.69 4.88 18.78
N THR A 167 3.24 3.65 18.75
CA THR A 167 4.45 3.28 18.02
C THR A 167 4.17 2.75 16.61
N VAL A 168 3.06 2.03 16.41
CA VAL A 168 2.65 1.39 15.15
C VAL A 168 1.19 1.69 14.79
N GLY A 169 0.45 2.40 15.65
CA GLY A 169 -0.99 2.61 15.47
C GLY A 169 -1.32 3.63 14.39
N HIS A 170 -2.54 3.51 13.87
CA HIS A 170 -3.06 4.28 12.72
C HIS A 170 -2.25 4.11 11.42
N GLY A 171 -1.37 3.12 11.38
CA GLY A 171 -0.67 2.69 10.19
C GLY A 171 0.61 3.41 9.83
N ALA A 172 1.14 4.19 10.76
CA ALA A 172 2.45 4.79 10.65
C ALA A 172 3.34 4.30 11.81
N LEU A 173 4.60 4.01 11.51
CA LEU A 173 5.61 3.83 12.55
C LEU A 173 5.96 5.21 13.13
N ARG A 174 6.00 5.33 14.46
CA ARG A 174 6.45 6.53 15.19
C ARG A 174 7.86 6.92 14.73
N LEU A 175 8.06 8.20 14.45
CA LEU A 175 9.29 8.70 13.79
C LEU A 175 10.56 8.69 14.66
N HIS A 176 10.45 8.38 15.97
CA HIS A 176 11.54 8.36 16.94
C HIS A 176 12.10 6.95 17.13
N VAL A 177 12.86 6.47 16.14
CA VAL A 177 13.46 5.13 16.14
C VAL A 177 14.43 4.92 17.29
N GLU A 178 15.07 6.01 17.73
CA GLU A 178 16.05 5.99 18.81
C GLU A 178 15.44 5.48 20.13
N ASP A 179 14.13 5.67 20.31
CA ASP A 179 13.38 5.19 21.47
C ASP A 179 12.93 3.73 21.34
N TYR A 180 12.90 3.17 20.12
CA TYR A 180 12.29 1.87 19.85
C TYR A 180 13.00 0.74 20.56
N PHE A 181 14.33 0.67 20.45
CA PHE A 181 15.06 -0.43 21.04
C PHE A 181 15.03 -0.39 22.59
N PRO A 182 15.26 0.76 23.25
CA PRO A 182 15.06 0.88 24.70
C PRO A 182 13.64 0.50 25.16
N GLU A 183 12.60 1.00 24.50
CA GLU A 183 11.21 0.68 24.81
C GLU A 183 10.93 -0.82 24.60
N LEU A 184 11.28 -1.37 23.43
CA LEU A 184 11.11 -2.78 23.08
C LEU A 184 11.82 -3.71 24.08
N LYS A 185 13.05 -3.37 24.45
CA LYS A 185 13.84 -4.11 25.45
C LYS A 185 13.12 -4.17 26.79
N ASN A 186 12.65 -3.03 27.29
CA ASN A 186 11.92 -2.96 28.56
C ASN A 186 10.62 -3.78 28.51
N HIS A 187 9.89 -3.70 27.41
CA HIS A 187 8.68 -4.47 27.18
C HIS A 187 8.92 -5.98 27.17
N ILE A 188 9.98 -6.46 26.52
CA ILE A 188 10.35 -7.88 26.50
C ILE A 188 10.76 -8.36 27.90
N ILE A 189 11.54 -7.58 28.65
CA ILE A 189 11.93 -7.92 30.02
C ILE A 189 10.69 -8.08 30.90
N HIS A 190 9.80 -7.09 30.91
CA HIS A 190 8.57 -7.15 31.70
C HIS A 190 7.64 -8.28 31.26
N LEU A 191 7.59 -8.58 29.95
CA LEU A 191 6.80 -9.70 29.43
C LEU A 191 7.33 -11.03 29.95
N ASN A 192 8.64 -11.26 29.86
CA ASN A 192 9.26 -12.49 30.34
C ASN A 192 9.09 -12.65 31.85
N ASP A 193 9.24 -11.56 32.62
CA ASP A 193 8.99 -11.57 34.06
C ASP A 193 7.53 -11.88 34.41
N ALA A 194 6.57 -11.32 33.66
CA ALA A 194 5.15 -11.62 33.85
C ALA A 194 4.83 -13.08 33.54
N LEU A 195 5.33 -13.62 32.42
CA LEU A 195 5.11 -15.00 32.00
C LEU A 195 5.75 -16.03 32.95
N LYS A 196 6.94 -15.73 33.48
CA LYS A 196 7.66 -16.61 34.42
C LYS A 196 6.90 -16.85 35.73
N ASN A 197 6.12 -15.86 36.17
CA ASN A 197 5.41 -15.90 37.45
C ASN A 197 3.98 -16.44 37.34
N LEU A 198 3.52 -16.82 36.13
CA LEU A 198 2.18 -17.35 35.93
C LEU A 198 2.15 -18.88 36.06
N PRO A 199 1.06 -19.45 36.58
CA PRO A 199 0.87 -20.90 36.59
C PRO A 199 0.92 -21.46 35.15
N THR A 200 1.77 -22.46 34.93
CA THR A 200 1.91 -23.14 33.63
C THR A 200 0.77 -24.14 33.40
N ILE A 201 -0.44 -23.63 33.14
CA ILE A 201 -1.57 -24.47 32.69
C ILE A 201 -1.21 -25.34 31.49
N TRP A 202 -0.30 -24.85 30.65
CA TRP A 202 0.20 -25.52 29.45
C TRP A 202 0.98 -26.81 29.72
N GLN A 203 1.46 -27.04 30.94
CA GLN A 203 2.10 -28.32 31.31
C GLN A 203 1.08 -29.43 31.55
N THR A 204 -0.15 -29.09 31.91
CA THR A 204 -1.21 -30.04 32.26
C THR A 204 -2.30 -30.15 31.20
N ALA A 205 -2.30 -29.25 30.23
CA ALA A 205 -3.33 -29.16 29.21
C ALA A 205 -2.70 -28.99 27.83
N GLN A 206 -3.25 -29.67 26.83
CA GLN A 206 -2.61 -29.85 25.53
C GLN A 206 -3.55 -29.53 24.36
N LEU A 207 -3.00 -28.94 23.31
CA LEU A 207 -3.72 -28.65 22.08
C LEU A 207 -3.52 -29.81 21.12
N TYR A 208 -4.60 -30.37 20.61
CA TYR A 208 -4.58 -31.52 19.70
C TYR A 208 -5.30 -31.22 18.40
N SER A 209 -4.78 -31.76 17.30
CA SER A 209 -5.53 -31.87 16.05
C SER A 209 -6.60 -32.97 16.13
N PHE A 210 -7.51 -32.98 15.15
CA PHE A 210 -8.44 -34.09 14.93
C PHE A 210 -7.75 -35.46 14.73
N THR A 211 -6.49 -35.48 14.29
CA THR A 211 -5.67 -36.70 14.15
C THR A 211 -4.94 -37.09 15.44
N SER A 212 -5.18 -36.39 16.56
CA SER A 212 -4.48 -36.55 17.84
C SER A 212 -2.99 -36.17 17.80
N GLU A 213 -2.57 -35.33 16.84
CA GLU A 213 -1.26 -34.70 16.85
C GLU A 213 -1.24 -33.59 17.92
N ILE A 214 -0.19 -33.55 18.75
CA ILE A 214 0.01 -32.46 19.73
C ILE A 214 0.56 -31.23 19.01
N LEU A 215 -0.15 -30.11 19.14
CA LEU A 215 0.21 -28.83 18.53
C LEU A 215 0.85 -27.88 19.56
N HIS A 216 2.00 -28.28 20.10
CA HIS A 216 2.77 -27.52 21.09
C HIS A 216 4.18 -27.21 20.56
N GLY A 217 4.73 -26.10 21.05
CA GLY A 217 6.07 -25.64 20.71
C GLY A 217 6.17 -24.96 19.35
N ALA A 218 7.22 -24.16 19.19
CA ALA A 218 7.40 -23.27 18.04
C ALA A 218 7.63 -24.01 16.70
N ALA A 219 8.22 -25.22 16.76
CA ALA A 219 8.56 -26.01 15.58
C ALA A 219 7.34 -26.69 14.93
N CYS A 220 6.26 -26.91 15.69
CA CYS A 220 5.11 -27.69 15.22
C CYS A 220 4.44 -27.05 13.99
N LEU A 221 4.19 -25.73 14.01
CA LEU A 221 3.60 -25.04 12.87
C LEU A 221 4.52 -25.07 11.64
N GLN A 222 5.85 -24.95 11.82
CA GLN A 222 6.80 -24.96 10.69
C GLN A 222 6.70 -26.24 9.87
N THR A 223 6.65 -27.39 10.53
CA THR A 223 6.52 -28.70 9.87
C THR A 223 5.24 -28.75 9.03
N ARG A 224 4.11 -28.28 9.58
CA ARG A 224 2.82 -28.29 8.90
C ARG A 224 2.76 -27.36 7.68
N HIS A 225 3.41 -26.19 7.75
CA HIS A 225 3.49 -25.26 6.63
C HIS A 225 4.44 -25.70 5.50
N ALA A 226 5.33 -26.65 5.79
CA ALA A 226 6.26 -27.24 4.84
C ALA A 226 5.62 -28.33 3.97
N ASP A 227 4.58 -29.01 4.48
CA ASP A 227 3.85 -30.02 3.72
C ASP A 227 3.05 -29.38 2.57
N GLN A 228 3.38 -29.80 1.35
CA GLN A 228 2.71 -29.37 0.12
C GLN A 228 1.72 -30.46 -0.31
N ASP A 229 0.44 -30.25 -0.06
CA ASP A 229 -0.60 -31.07 -0.69
C ASP A 229 -1.20 -30.35 -1.90
N ASP A 230 -0.92 -30.90 -3.09
CA ASP A 230 -1.41 -30.49 -4.42
C ASP A 230 -2.91 -30.78 -4.63
N HIS A 231 -3.67 -31.04 -3.58
CA HIS A 231 -5.10 -31.32 -3.68
C HIS A 231 -5.89 -30.06 -4.13
N PRO A 232 -7.03 -30.22 -4.83
CA PRO A 232 -7.87 -29.09 -5.22
C PRO A 232 -8.31 -28.25 -4.02
N HIS A 233 -8.49 -26.94 -4.20
CA HIS A 233 -8.92 -25.96 -3.17
C HIS A 233 -10.33 -26.27 -2.62
N GLN A 234 -10.46 -27.31 -1.81
CA GLN A 234 -11.67 -27.55 -1.02
C GLN A 234 -11.51 -26.87 0.33
N ASP A 235 -12.52 -26.06 0.69
CA ASP A 235 -12.61 -25.40 1.99
C ASP A 235 -12.94 -26.47 3.03
N GLU A 236 -11.90 -27.02 3.66
CA GLU A 236 -12.00 -28.02 4.70
C GLU A 236 -11.70 -27.37 6.05
N THR A 237 -12.58 -27.61 7.02
CA THR A 237 -12.39 -27.20 8.42
C THR A 237 -12.24 -28.45 9.26
N LEU A 238 -11.10 -28.55 9.95
CA LEU A 238 -10.70 -29.68 10.75
C LEU A 238 -10.56 -29.25 12.21
N ASP A 239 -11.14 -30.04 13.09
CA ASP A 239 -11.29 -29.68 14.49
C ASP A 239 -9.97 -29.64 15.26
N LEU A 240 -9.92 -28.71 16.21
CA LEU A 240 -8.87 -28.61 17.22
C LEU A 240 -9.49 -28.81 18.59
N PHE A 241 -8.79 -29.56 19.45
CA PHE A 241 -9.25 -29.89 20.80
C PHE A 241 -8.26 -29.38 21.83
N TRP A 242 -8.79 -28.77 22.90
CA TRP A 242 -8.05 -28.46 24.11
C TRP A 242 -8.30 -29.53 25.16
N GLN A 243 -7.30 -30.34 25.48
CA GLN A 243 -7.40 -31.33 26.54
C GLN A 243 -7.11 -30.67 27.89
N LEU A 244 -8.08 -30.69 28.81
CA LEU A 244 -7.95 -30.21 30.18
C LEU A 244 -7.15 -31.19 31.04
N ALA A 245 -6.69 -30.74 32.21
CA ALA A 245 -5.98 -31.58 33.17
C ALA A 245 -6.81 -32.78 33.66
N THR A 246 -8.14 -32.69 33.58
CA THR A 246 -9.10 -33.77 33.87
C THR A 246 -9.11 -34.88 32.80
N GLY A 247 -8.47 -34.63 31.64
CA GLY A 247 -8.49 -35.51 30.46
C GLY A 247 -9.62 -35.21 29.48
N GLU A 248 -10.59 -34.38 29.87
CA GLU A 248 -11.69 -33.90 29.02
C GLU A 248 -11.17 -33.09 27.81
N LYS A 249 -11.82 -33.25 26.66
CA LYS A 249 -11.47 -32.54 25.42
C LYS A 249 -12.53 -31.48 25.10
N LEU A 250 -12.13 -30.22 25.13
CA LEU A 250 -12.92 -29.07 24.70
C LEU A 250 -12.70 -28.81 23.21
N LEU A 251 -13.76 -28.83 22.40
CA LEU A 251 -13.69 -28.47 20.98
C LEU A 251 -13.48 -26.95 20.82
N LEU A 252 -12.52 -26.55 19.98
CA LEU A 252 -12.19 -25.13 19.75
C LEU A 252 -12.81 -24.54 18.47
N SER A 253 -13.35 -25.38 17.59
CA SER A 253 -14.13 -24.95 16.42
C SER A 253 -15.46 -24.30 16.86
N PRO A 254 -15.94 -23.23 16.20
CA PRO A 254 -15.42 -22.60 14.98
C PRO A 254 -14.38 -21.48 15.21
N LEU A 255 -14.11 -21.11 16.47
CA LEU A 255 -13.28 -19.96 16.84
C LEU A 255 -11.78 -20.17 16.64
N LEU A 256 -11.30 -21.42 16.71
CA LEU A 256 -9.94 -21.81 16.35
C LEU A 256 -10.01 -23.21 15.72
N ALA A 257 -9.58 -23.33 14.47
CA ALA A 257 -9.62 -24.59 13.73
C ALA A 257 -8.47 -24.69 12.73
N LEU A 258 -8.16 -25.91 12.32
CA LEU A 258 -7.34 -26.12 11.13
C LEU A 258 -8.21 -25.82 9.91
N ARG A 259 -7.77 -24.90 9.04
CA ARG A 259 -8.51 -24.55 7.83
C ARG A 259 -7.58 -24.56 6.64
N ARG A 260 -8.11 -25.02 5.51
CA ARG A 260 -7.41 -24.91 4.24
C ARG A 260 -7.62 -23.53 3.63
N CYS A 261 -6.55 -22.77 3.44
CA CYS A 261 -6.61 -21.46 2.82
C CYS A 261 -7.10 -21.58 1.38
N THR A 262 -8.19 -20.88 1.03
CA THR A 262 -8.71 -20.90 -0.37
C THR A 262 -7.85 -20.14 -1.35
N VAL A 263 -6.87 -19.38 -0.88
CA VAL A 263 -5.98 -18.61 -1.77
C VAL A 263 -4.74 -19.44 -2.10
N CYS A 264 -4.02 -19.92 -1.09
CA CYS A 264 -2.74 -20.63 -1.29
C CYS A 264 -2.83 -22.16 -1.13
N GLY A 265 -3.97 -22.70 -0.70
CA GLY A 265 -4.17 -24.14 -0.53
C GLY A 265 -3.53 -24.76 0.72
N LYS A 266 -2.76 -23.99 1.50
CA LYS A 266 -2.10 -24.48 2.72
C LYS A 266 -3.09 -24.67 3.87
N GLN A 267 -2.92 -25.75 4.63
CA GLN A 267 -3.77 -26.07 5.78
C GLN A 267 -3.10 -25.68 7.08
N ASP A 268 -3.64 -24.64 7.72
CA ASP A 268 -2.99 -23.98 8.84
C ASP A 268 -3.98 -23.70 9.99
N VAL A 269 -3.46 -23.21 11.12
CA VAL A 269 -4.25 -22.91 12.32
C VAL A 269 -4.83 -21.49 12.21
N PHE A 270 -6.14 -21.40 12.00
CA PHE A 270 -6.84 -20.13 11.81
C PHE A 270 -7.66 -19.74 13.04
N PHE A 271 -7.39 -18.55 13.56
CA PHE A 271 -8.21 -17.88 14.57
C PHE A 271 -9.36 -17.14 13.92
N PHE A 272 -10.54 -17.19 14.51
CA PHE A 272 -11.56 -16.19 14.26
C PHE A 272 -11.05 -14.79 14.65
N ASP A 273 -11.15 -13.84 13.73
CA ASP A 273 -10.59 -12.49 13.84
C ASP A 273 -11.66 -11.39 13.85
N GLY A 274 -12.95 -11.76 13.77
CA GLY A 274 -14.08 -10.84 13.87
C GLY A 274 -15.01 -10.85 12.65
N ARG A 275 -16.02 -9.99 12.71
CA ARG A 275 -17.04 -9.82 11.67
C ARG A 275 -16.93 -8.44 11.02
N ASP A 276 -16.96 -8.39 9.69
CA ASP A 276 -17.02 -7.15 8.91
C ASP A 276 -18.35 -7.04 8.15
N GLY A 277 -18.95 -5.85 8.10
CA GLY A 277 -20.27 -5.61 7.50
C GLY A 277 -21.46 -5.78 8.46
N LYS A 278 -22.68 -5.57 7.95
CA LYS A 278 -23.95 -5.61 8.72
C LYS A 278 -24.92 -6.66 8.16
N GLU A 279 -25.79 -7.17 9.04
CA GLU A 279 -26.95 -8.04 8.71
C GLU A 279 -26.60 -9.22 7.79
N ASN A 280 -27.29 -9.43 6.67
CA ASN A 280 -27.17 -10.59 5.77
C ASN A 280 -25.99 -10.51 4.78
N LYS A 281 -25.19 -9.43 4.80
CA LYS A 281 -24.03 -9.23 3.91
C LYS A 281 -22.74 -9.01 4.69
N TYR A 282 -22.49 -9.87 5.68
CA TYR A 282 -21.25 -9.84 6.46
C TYR A 282 -20.20 -10.83 5.94
N LYS A 283 -18.94 -10.46 6.15
CA LYS A 283 -17.79 -11.34 5.99
C LYS A 283 -17.20 -11.66 7.38
N LEU A 284 -16.79 -12.90 7.59
CA LEU A 284 -16.06 -13.37 8.75
C LEU A 284 -14.57 -13.36 8.42
N ALA A 285 -13.77 -12.80 9.31
CA ALA A 285 -12.32 -12.77 9.19
C ALA A 285 -11.71 -13.93 9.97
N PHE A 286 -10.73 -14.58 9.38
CA PHE A 286 -9.87 -15.55 10.03
C PHE A 286 -8.40 -15.19 9.80
N LEU A 287 -7.54 -15.46 10.78
CA LEU A 287 -6.12 -15.15 10.73
C LEU A 287 -5.27 -16.35 11.14
N ASP A 288 -4.37 -16.76 10.26
CA ASP A 288 -3.23 -17.61 10.60
C ASP A 288 -2.04 -16.72 10.97
N TYR A 289 -1.53 -16.91 12.18
CA TYR A 289 -0.42 -16.14 12.71
C TYR A 289 0.90 -16.54 12.08
N PHE A 290 1.13 -17.82 11.77
CA PHE A 290 2.43 -18.26 11.26
C PHE A 290 2.80 -17.57 9.95
N ALA A 291 1.91 -17.59 8.95
CA ALA A 291 2.16 -16.94 7.68
C ALA A 291 1.64 -15.49 7.63
N GLY A 292 0.89 -15.05 8.65
CA GLY A 292 0.18 -13.77 8.63
C GLY A 292 -0.89 -13.72 7.52
N HIS A 293 -1.51 -14.88 7.24
CA HIS A 293 -2.51 -15.06 6.21
C HIS A 293 -3.90 -14.70 6.76
N LYS A 294 -4.53 -13.69 6.16
CA LYS A 294 -5.91 -13.30 6.47
C LYS A 294 -6.86 -13.91 5.45
N MET A 295 -7.91 -14.56 5.95
CA MET A 295 -8.92 -15.23 5.15
C MET A 295 -10.30 -14.64 5.46
N MET A 296 -10.91 -14.02 4.46
CA MET A 296 -12.27 -13.47 4.55
C MET A 296 -13.27 -14.45 3.94
N ARG A 297 -14.38 -14.70 4.64
CA ARG A 297 -15.44 -15.64 4.23
C ARG A 297 -16.81 -14.99 4.31
N ALA A 298 -17.69 -15.23 3.35
CA ALA A 298 -19.09 -14.88 3.54
C ALA A 298 -19.67 -15.73 4.69
N GLY A 299 -20.59 -15.15 5.47
CA GLY A 299 -21.13 -15.79 6.68
C GLY A 299 -21.65 -17.22 6.49
N HIS A 300 -22.23 -17.54 5.32
CA HIS A 300 -22.78 -18.86 5.02
C HIS A 300 -21.73 -19.98 4.89
N TYR A 301 -20.44 -19.66 4.74
CA TYR A 301 -19.35 -20.65 4.77
C TYR A 301 -18.91 -21.04 6.19
N ALA A 302 -19.51 -20.45 7.23
CA ALA A 302 -19.30 -20.83 8.63
C ALA A 302 -20.67 -20.95 9.33
N PRO A 303 -21.40 -22.06 9.10
CA PRO A 303 -22.79 -22.20 9.53
C PRO A 303 -22.96 -22.11 11.06
N GLU A 304 -21.99 -22.58 11.86
CA GLU A 304 -22.10 -22.47 13.33
C GLU A 304 -22.06 -21.00 13.78
N LEU A 305 -21.14 -20.20 13.22
CA LEU A 305 -21.04 -18.75 13.52
C LEU A 305 -22.27 -17.99 12.99
N ALA A 306 -22.79 -18.38 11.84
CA ALA A 306 -24.00 -17.79 11.27
C ALA A 306 -25.28 -18.16 12.05
N HIS A 307 -25.32 -19.35 12.65
CA HIS A 307 -26.37 -19.74 13.57
C HIS A 307 -26.26 -18.95 14.86
N ALA A 308 -25.08 -18.94 15.49
CA ALA A 308 -24.83 -18.18 16.71
C ALA A 308 -25.21 -16.70 16.58
N LEU A 309 -24.88 -16.04 15.46
CA LEU A 309 -25.25 -14.65 15.22
C LEU A 309 -26.77 -14.43 15.16
N ARG A 310 -27.55 -15.40 14.65
CA ARG A 310 -29.01 -15.31 14.56
C ARG A 310 -29.70 -15.47 15.92
N GLU A 311 -29.08 -16.21 16.83
CA GLU A 311 -29.58 -16.43 18.18
C GLU A 311 -29.27 -15.28 19.14
N ILE A 312 -28.46 -14.29 18.73
CA ILE A 312 -28.15 -13.13 19.56
C ILE A 312 -29.35 -12.18 19.58
N PRO A 313 -29.92 -11.88 20.77
CA PRO A 313 -30.94 -10.85 20.93
C PRO A 313 -30.49 -9.47 20.41
N PRO A 314 -31.33 -8.73 19.66
CA PRO A 314 -30.95 -7.43 19.09
C PRO A 314 -30.47 -6.39 20.11
N ASP A 315 -30.94 -6.46 21.35
CA ASP A 315 -30.57 -5.59 22.47
C ASP A 315 -29.15 -5.86 23.02
N LEU A 316 -28.60 -7.05 22.75
CA LEU A 316 -27.21 -7.38 23.10
C LEU A 316 -26.22 -6.99 22.01
N LEU A 317 -26.68 -6.70 20.79
CA LEU A 317 -25.82 -6.19 19.73
C LEU A 317 -25.48 -4.72 20.01
N PRO A 318 -24.22 -4.30 19.82
CA PRO A 318 -23.84 -2.90 20.01
C PRO A 318 -24.69 -2.01 19.09
N HIS A 319 -25.39 -1.01 19.64
CA HIS A 319 -25.92 0.10 18.83
C HIS A 319 -24.73 0.87 18.26
N ASP A 320 -24.73 1.10 16.94
CA ASP A 320 -23.66 1.80 16.22
C ASP A 320 -23.46 3.21 16.80
N THR A 321 -22.56 3.36 17.77
CA THR A 321 -21.84 4.62 17.93
C THR A 321 -20.79 4.62 16.83
N GLU A 322 -20.97 5.47 15.82
CA GLU A 322 -19.94 5.78 14.82
C GLU A 322 -18.60 5.96 15.54
N GLU A 323 -17.68 5.01 15.33
CA GLU A 323 -16.39 5.02 16.02
C GLU A 323 -15.60 6.26 15.59
N ILE A 324 -15.44 7.19 16.54
CA ILE A 324 -14.63 8.43 16.45
C ILE A 324 -13.16 8.15 16.02
N GLY A 325 -12.71 6.89 16.10
CA GLY A 325 -11.37 6.48 15.66
C GLY A 325 -11.16 6.43 14.14
N GLY A 326 -12.22 6.22 13.34
CA GLY A 326 -12.12 6.12 11.88
C GLY A 326 -11.72 7.44 11.20
N ASP A 327 -12.23 8.56 11.71
CA ASP A 327 -11.96 9.89 11.17
C ASP A 327 -10.55 10.38 11.48
N PHE A 328 -9.98 9.99 12.63
CA PHE A 328 -8.59 10.32 12.96
C PHE A 328 -7.60 9.52 12.11
N ILE A 329 -7.89 8.24 11.84
CA ILE A 329 -7.11 7.40 10.91
C ILE A 329 -7.18 7.98 9.50
N LYS A 330 -8.38 8.35 9.03
CA LYS A 330 -8.54 8.95 7.70
C LYS A 330 -7.77 10.27 7.59
N THR A 331 -7.79 11.11 8.61
CA THR A 331 -7.08 12.40 8.62
C THR A 331 -5.55 12.21 8.69
N ALA A 332 -5.05 11.29 9.51
CA ALA A 332 -3.62 10.98 9.61
C ALA A 332 -3.09 10.26 8.35
N LEU A 333 -3.89 9.36 7.77
CA LEU A 333 -3.60 8.67 6.52
C LEU A 333 -3.61 9.64 5.35
N ASP A 334 -4.63 10.50 5.23
CA ASP A 334 -4.71 11.53 4.21
C ASP A 334 -3.54 12.50 4.33
N LYS A 335 -3.13 12.84 5.55
CA LYS A 335 -1.94 13.68 5.80
C LYS A 335 -0.65 12.97 5.39
N LEU A 336 -0.46 11.70 5.76
CA LEU A 336 0.74 10.93 5.40
C LEU A 336 0.82 10.68 3.88
N LEU A 337 -0.31 10.37 3.23
CA LEU A 337 -0.41 10.23 1.77
C LEU A 337 -0.25 11.57 1.03
N LYS A 338 -0.64 12.70 1.64
CA LYS A 338 -0.38 14.07 1.12
C LYS A 338 1.09 14.46 1.27
N GLU A 339 1.70 14.21 2.42
CA GLU A 339 3.12 14.51 2.68
C GLU A 339 4.07 13.61 1.85
N LYS A 340 3.59 12.45 1.41
CA LYS A 340 4.34 11.46 0.62
C LYS A 340 3.96 11.40 -0.86
N SER A 341 3.02 12.22 -1.32
CA SER A 341 2.65 12.26 -2.74
C SER A 341 3.73 12.91 -3.59
N LEU A 342 3.75 12.55 -4.88
CA LEU A 342 4.58 13.16 -5.92
C LEU A 342 4.54 14.71 -5.86
N ASP A 343 3.41 15.28 -5.46
CA ASP A 343 3.15 16.71 -5.31
C ASP A 343 4.08 17.38 -4.28
N ALA A 344 4.43 16.70 -3.19
CA ALA A 344 5.35 17.23 -2.17
C ALA A 344 6.82 17.15 -2.61
N GLU A 345 7.10 16.35 -3.64
CA GLU A 345 8.45 16.08 -4.15
C GLU A 345 8.73 16.74 -5.50
N TYR A 346 7.73 17.42 -6.08
CA TYR A 346 7.82 18.09 -7.37
C TYR A 346 8.68 19.34 -7.27
N LEU A 347 9.78 19.37 -8.03
CA LEU A 347 10.54 20.59 -8.29
C LEU A 347 10.20 21.11 -9.67
N SER A 348 9.63 22.32 -9.71
CA SER A 348 9.27 23.01 -10.94
C SER A 348 10.48 23.12 -11.89
N PRO A 349 10.43 22.52 -13.09
CA PRO A 349 11.52 22.62 -14.04
C PRO A 349 11.44 23.97 -14.77
N THR A 350 11.92 25.04 -14.13
CA THR A 350 11.92 26.40 -14.72
C THR A 350 12.57 26.42 -16.11
N TYR A 351 13.59 25.58 -16.33
CA TYR A 351 14.27 25.46 -17.62
C TYR A 351 13.41 24.91 -18.77
N LEU A 352 12.26 24.31 -18.47
CA LEU A 352 11.24 23.89 -19.45
C LEU A 352 10.08 24.88 -19.51
N ARG A 353 9.67 25.41 -18.34
CA ARG A 353 8.57 26.37 -18.21
C ARG A 353 8.89 27.69 -18.92
N GLN A 354 10.06 28.27 -18.65
CA GLN A 354 10.42 29.57 -19.19
C GLN A 354 10.49 29.57 -20.73
N PRO A 355 11.17 28.64 -21.41
CA PRO A 355 11.15 28.59 -22.88
C PRO A 355 9.76 28.39 -23.48
N LEU A 356 8.89 27.62 -22.82
CA LEU A 356 7.51 27.43 -23.28
C LEU A 356 6.68 28.71 -23.08
N ALA A 357 6.83 29.40 -21.95
CA ALA A 357 6.16 30.68 -21.68
C ALA A 357 6.62 31.78 -22.66
N GLU A 358 7.94 31.87 -22.91
CA GLU A 358 8.53 32.77 -23.90
C GLU A 358 7.98 32.48 -25.31
N PHE A 359 7.88 31.20 -25.68
CA PHE A 359 7.28 30.82 -26.96
C PHE A 359 5.81 31.27 -27.08
N ILE A 360 4.99 31.02 -26.05
CA ILE A 360 3.56 31.39 -26.05
C ILE A 360 3.37 32.92 -26.06
N THR A 361 4.32 33.68 -25.51
CA THR A 361 4.25 35.16 -25.46
C THR A 361 4.73 35.80 -26.76
N GLN A 362 5.75 35.24 -27.41
CA GLN A 362 6.35 35.79 -28.64
C GLN A 362 5.59 35.44 -29.92
N HIS A 363 4.83 34.34 -29.92
CA HIS A 363 4.08 33.89 -31.09
C HIS A 363 2.57 34.04 -30.89
N SER A 364 1.84 34.38 -31.93
CA SER A 364 0.36 34.43 -31.90
C SER A 364 -0.29 33.04 -31.91
N ARG A 365 0.46 32.01 -32.34
CA ARG A 365 0.06 30.59 -32.41
C ARG A 365 1.30 29.74 -32.67
N GLY A 366 1.25 28.43 -32.42
CA GLY A 366 2.33 27.55 -32.88
C GLY A 366 2.46 26.22 -32.15
N ILE A 367 3.51 25.46 -32.50
CA ILE A 367 3.82 24.16 -31.89
C ILE A 367 5.16 24.25 -31.15
N PHE A 368 5.16 23.90 -29.88
CA PHE A 368 6.37 23.69 -29.09
C PHE A 368 6.66 22.19 -29.03
N TYR A 369 7.79 21.77 -29.57
CA TYR A 369 8.18 20.37 -29.60
C TYR A 369 9.33 20.09 -28.63
N LEU A 370 9.00 19.45 -27.50
CA LEU A 370 9.94 19.05 -26.47
C LEU A 370 10.41 17.62 -26.72
N HIS A 371 11.67 17.44 -27.10
CA HIS A 371 12.25 16.11 -27.24
C HIS A 371 13.40 15.90 -26.26
N ALA A 372 13.26 14.88 -25.44
CA ALA A 372 14.23 14.57 -24.39
C ALA A 372 14.29 13.06 -24.10
N PRO A 373 15.42 12.53 -23.64
CA PRO A 373 15.55 11.12 -23.26
C PRO A 373 14.49 10.66 -22.24
N ALA A 374 14.30 9.34 -22.10
CA ALA A 374 13.40 8.81 -21.08
C ALA A 374 13.88 9.15 -19.65
N HIS A 375 12.93 9.28 -18.72
CA HIS A 375 13.17 9.50 -17.28
C HIS A 375 13.84 10.83 -16.89
N VAL A 376 13.71 11.87 -17.72
CA VAL A 376 14.12 13.26 -17.38
C VAL A 376 12.97 14.11 -16.82
N GLY A 377 11.77 13.55 -16.70
CA GLY A 377 10.60 14.24 -16.14
C GLY A 377 9.63 14.89 -17.14
N LYS A 378 9.65 14.54 -18.44
CA LYS A 378 8.73 15.12 -19.45
C LYS A 378 7.25 15.03 -19.06
N SER A 379 6.77 13.83 -18.73
CA SER A 379 5.37 13.64 -18.34
C SER A 379 5.03 14.40 -17.06
N LEU A 380 5.96 14.47 -16.11
CA LEU A 380 5.77 15.20 -14.85
C LEU A 380 5.73 16.71 -15.10
N PHE A 381 6.53 17.22 -16.04
CA PHE A 381 6.44 18.60 -16.51
C PHE A 381 5.06 18.90 -17.12
N VAL A 382 4.56 18.05 -18.03
CA VAL A 382 3.23 18.24 -18.63
C VAL A 382 2.12 18.17 -17.58
N GLN A 383 2.22 17.25 -16.61
CA GLN A 383 1.29 17.18 -15.48
C GLN A 383 1.31 18.47 -14.65
N GLY A 384 2.51 19.03 -14.39
CA GLY A 384 2.66 20.29 -13.67
C GLY A 384 2.19 21.54 -14.40
N LEU A 385 1.79 21.44 -15.68
CA LEU A 385 1.14 22.55 -16.40
C LEU A 385 -0.37 22.60 -16.17
N ALA A 386 -1.00 21.48 -15.79
CA ALA A 386 -2.44 21.41 -15.58
C ALA A 386 -2.79 21.97 -14.19
N VAL A 387 -3.61 23.03 -14.14
CA VAL A 387 -4.03 23.68 -12.88
C VAL A 387 -4.72 22.70 -11.94
N GLU A 388 -5.52 21.77 -12.47
CA GLU A 388 -6.21 20.73 -11.72
C GLU A 388 -5.26 19.77 -10.98
N ALA A 389 -4.01 19.64 -11.43
CA ALA A 389 -3.02 18.80 -10.77
C ALA A 389 -2.45 19.43 -9.48
N GLY A 390 -2.56 20.76 -9.32
CA GLY A 390 -2.12 21.47 -8.11
C GLY A 390 -0.63 21.36 -7.78
N LEU A 391 0.20 20.99 -8.77
CA LEU A 391 1.64 20.72 -8.59
C LEU A 391 2.50 21.99 -8.58
N ASP A 392 2.04 23.04 -9.27
CA ASP A 392 2.81 24.26 -9.52
C ASP A 392 1.87 25.42 -9.82
N GLU A 393 2.41 26.63 -9.82
CA GLU A 393 1.68 27.81 -10.28
C GLU A 393 1.31 27.68 -11.77
N PRO A 394 0.25 28.37 -12.25
CA PRO A 394 -0.06 28.42 -13.67
C PRO A 394 1.14 28.88 -14.52
N LEU A 395 1.27 28.35 -15.74
CA LEU A 395 2.37 28.75 -16.63
C LEU A 395 2.29 30.22 -17.04
N LEU A 396 1.08 30.69 -17.33
CA LEU A 396 0.73 32.06 -17.66
C LEU A 396 -0.68 32.32 -17.14
N ASP A 397 -0.99 33.57 -16.82
CA ASP A 397 -2.35 34.00 -16.54
C ASP A 397 -3.26 33.73 -17.75
N ASN A 398 -4.50 33.30 -17.49
CA ASN A 398 -5.54 33.11 -18.52
C ASN A 398 -5.17 32.11 -19.63
N LEU A 399 -4.36 31.10 -19.31
CA LEU A 399 -4.02 29.99 -20.20
C LEU A 399 -4.85 28.75 -19.86
N LEU A 400 -5.71 28.33 -20.78
CA LEU A 400 -6.41 27.05 -20.72
C LEU A 400 -5.43 25.93 -21.12
N VAL A 401 -5.12 25.02 -20.20
CA VAL A 401 -4.23 23.87 -20.45
C VAL A 401 -5.07 22.60 -20.51
N VAL A 402 -4.94 21.84 -21.60
CA VAL A 402 -5.57 20.52 -21.75
C VAL A 402 -4.50 19.50 -22.10
N THR A 403 -4.45 18.40 -21.36
CA THR A 403 -3.40 17.38 -21.50
C THR A 403 -3.95 16.06 -22.00
N PHE A 404 -3.16 15.38 -22.82
CA PHE A 404 -3.36 14.01 -23.27
C PHE A 404 -2.04 13.25 -23.15
N HIS A 405 -2.06 12.08 -22.49
CA HIS A 405 -0.86 11.29 -22.25
C HIS A 405 -0.91 9.97 -23.03
N LEU A 406 -0.04 9.82 -24.03
CA LEU A 406 0.17 8.55 -24.71
C LEU A 406 1.04 7.63 -23.86
N ARG A 407 0.73 6.33 -23.94
CA ARG A 407 1.46 5.23 -23.29
C ARG A 407 1.56 4.05 -24.23
N ARG A 408 2.63 3.29 -24.15
CA ARG A 408 2.90 2.20 -25.10
C ARG A 408 2.01 0.99 -24.88
N GLU A 409 1.59 0.85 -23.64
CA GLU A 409 0.86 -0.29 -23.11
C GLU A 409 -0.61 -0.25 -23.54
N TYR A 410 -1.14 0.90 -23.98
CA TYR A 410 -2.51 1.02 -24.49
C TYR A 410 -2.56 1.17 -26.00
N ARG A 411 -3.66 0.70 -26.59
CA ARG A 411 -3.96 0.83 -28.01
C ARG A 411 -4.87 2.04 -28.25
N TYR A 412 -4.27 3.18 -28.57
CA TYR A 412 -5.05 4.41 -28.77
C TYR A 412 -5.70 4.47 -30.15
N HIS A 413 -7.03 4.59 -30.18
CA HIS A 413 -7.82 4.89 -31.37
C HIS A 413 -8.15 6.39 -31.48
N LEU A 414 -8.40 6.89 -32.71
CA LEU A 414 -8.74 8.30 -32.92
C LEU A 414 -10.00 8.73 -32.16
N ASN A 415 -11.04 7.90 -32.13
CA ASN A 415 -12.28 8.22 -31.43
C ASN A 415 -12.06 8.42 -29.93
N PHE A 416 -11.26 7.54 -29.31
CA PHE A 416 -10.90 7.67 -27.90
C PHE A 416 -10.18 9.00 -27.63
N PHE A 417 -9.21 9.37 -28.47
CA PHE A 417 -8.48 10.64 -28.34
C PHE A 417 -9.42 11.86 -28.38
N ILE A 418 -10.34 11.89 -29.34
CA ILE A 418 -11.32 12.98 -29.47
C ILE A 418 -12.29 13.01 -28.29
N ASP A 419 -12.82 11.87 -27.87
CA ASP A 419 -13.80 11.78 -26.79
C ASP A 419 -13.18 12.18 -25.45
N TYR A 420 -11.95 11.74 -25.18
CA TYR A 420 -11.18 12.08 -23.99
C TYR A 420 -10.89 13.58 -23.94
N LEU A 421 -10.36 14.16 -25.03
CA LEU A 421 -10.14 15.61 -25.09
C LEU A 421 -11.44 16.39 -24.88
N GLY A 422 -12.55 15.93 -25.47
CA GLY A 422 -13.86 16.55 -25.31
C GLY A 422 -14.34 16.53 -23.85
N GLN A 423 -14.10 15.46 -23.10
CA GLN A 423 -14.39 15.41 -21.67
C GLN A 423 -13.47 16.32 -20.85
N ASN A 424 -12.17 16.33 -21.13
CA ASN A 424 -11.25 17.24 -20.44
C ASN A 424 -11.61 18.71 -20.66
N PHE A 425 -11.93 19.11 -21.90
CA PHE A 425 -12.44 20.45 -22.16
C PHE A 425 -13.71 20.77 -21.36
N ARG A 426 -14.68 19.84 -21.27
CA ARG A 426 -15.89 20.04 -20.47
C ARG A 426 -15.59 20.25 -18.98
N ASN A 427 -14.71 19.40 -18.44
CA ASN A 427 -14.33 19.45 -17.03
C ASN A 427 -13.60 20.76 -16.70
N THR A 428 -12.62 21.14 -17.50
CA THR A 428 -11.80 22.34 -17.26
C THR A 428 -12.58 23.64 -17.46
N VAL A 429 -13.59 23.66 -18.32
CA VAL A 429 -14.46 24.84 -18.52
C VAL A 429 -15.63 24.87 -17.52
N ASN A 430 -15.80 23.83 -16.69
CA ASN A 430 -16.85 23.69 -15.66
C ASN A 430 -18.27 23.99 -16.17
N VAL A 431 -18.58 23.60 -17.41
CA VAL A 431 -19.90 23.82 -18.00
C VAL A 431 -20.86 22.75 -17.48
N GLN A 432 -21.76 23.11 -16.56
CA GLN A 432 -22.90 22.26 -16.21
C GLN A 432 -23.78 22.04 -17.44
N ALA A 433 -24.48 20.90 -17.52
CA ALA A 433 -25.39 20.55 -18.61
C ALA A 433 -26.50 21.61 -18.75
N GLY A 434 -26.24 22.64 -19.54
CA GLY A 434 -27.14 23.74 -19.87
C GLY A 434 -27.58 23.68 -21.33
N SER A 435 -28.44 24.63 -21.72
CA SER A 435 -29.19 24.64 -22.99
C SER A 435 -28.36 24.94 -24.25
N GLN A 436 -27.03 25.14 -24.15
CA GLN A 436 -26.18 25.41 -25.30
C GLN A 436 -25.50 24.14 -25.81
N PRO A 437 -25.50 23.89 -27.14
CA PRO A 437 -24.79 22.75 -27.71
C PRO A 437 -23.29 22.92 -27.51
N LEU A 438 -22.67 21.92 -26.87
CA LEU A 438 -21.21 21.88 -26.70
C LEU A 438 -20.52 21.60 -28.06
N PRO A 439 -19.28 22.06 -28.26
CA PRO A 439 -18.55 21.80 -29.50
C PRO A 439 -18.37 20.30 -29.77
N GLU A 440 -18.90 19.83 -30.90
CA GLU A 440 -18.70 18.46 -31.39
C GLU A 440 -17.66 18.41 -32.51
N PHE A 441 -16.89 17.32 -32.54
CA PHE A 441 -15.89 17.07 -33.57
C PHE A 441 -16.51 16.32 -34.76
N ASP A 442 -16.37 16.87 -35.97
CA ASP A 442 -16.80 16.21 -37.20
C ASP A 442 -15.80 15.14 -37.63
N ARG A 443 -16.12 13.90 -37.27
CA ARG A 443 -15.33 12.70 -37.60
C ARG A 443 -15.37 12.33 -39.08
N SER A 444 -16.33 12.89 -39.84
CA SER A 444 -16.50 12.62 -41.27
C SER A 444 -15.84 13.66 -42.17
N ALA A 445 -15.17 14.66 -41.57
CA ALA A 445 -14.52 15.73 -42.30
C ALA A 445 -13.44 15.19 -43.26
N LYS A 446 -13.46 15.68 -44.50
CA LYS A 446 -12.45 15.32 -45.52
C LYS A 446 -11.03 15.76 -45.13
N ASN A 447 -10.91 16.81 -44.31
CA ASN A 447 -9.65 17.31 -43.79
C ASN A 447 -9.72 17.31 -42.26
N LEU A 448 -9.31 16.19 -41.66
CA LEU A 448 -9.38 16.00 -40.21
C LEU A 448 -8.53 17.01 -39.41
N PRO A 449 -7.30 17.39 -39.84
CA PRO A 449 -6.53 18.44 -39.17
C PRO A 449 -7.26 19.78 -39.10
N GLN A 450 -7.91 20.19 -40.19
CA GLN A 450 -8.70 21.43 -40.22
C GLN A 450 -9.90 21.36 -39.26
N ALA A 451 -10.66 20.26 -39.31
CA ALA A 451 -11.78 20.04 -38.39
C ALA A 451 -11.33 20.03 -36.92
N PHE A 452 -10.13 19.51 -36.64
CA PHE A 452 -9.57 19.47 -35.30
C PHE A 452 -9.25 20.86 -34.77
N VAL A 453 -8.63 21.72 -35.59
CA VAL A 453 -8.34 23.10 -35.20
C VAL A 453 -9.62 23.90 -34.96
N GLU A 454 -10.61 23.76 -35.83
CA GLU A 454 -11.91 24.42 -35.67
C GLU A 454 -12.60 23.98 -34.38
N TRP A 455 -12.51 22.70 -34.04
CA TRP A 455 -13.08 22.14 -32.82
C TRP A 455 -12.40 22.67 -31.55
N ILE A 456 -11.06 22.67 -31.46
CA ILE A 456 -10.37 23.26 -30.29
C ILE A 456 -10.56 24.78 -30.21
N GLY A 457 -10.69 25.48 -31.36
CA GLY A 457 -10.96 26.91 -31.41
C GLY A 457 -12.36 27.26 -30.86
N LYS A 458 -13.36 26.43 -31.15
CA LYS A 458 -14.70 26.54 -30.54
C LYS A 458 -14.63 26.38 -29.02
N TRP A 459 -13.85 25.42 -28.51
CA TRP A 459 -13.64 25.27 -27.07
C TRP A 459 -12.97 26.48 -26.42
N LEU A 460 -11.95 27.07 -27.05
CA LEU A 460 -11.35 28.32 -26.58
C LEU A 460 -12.38 29.46 -26.55
N ALA A 461 -13.23 29.59 -27.57
CA ALA A 461 -14.29 30.60 -27.57
C ALA A 461 -15.27 30.43 -26.41
N VAL A 462 -15.68 29.18 -26.11
CA VAL A 462 -16.52 28.87 -24.94
C VAL A 462 -15.82 29.27 -23.64
N TYR A 463 -14.54 28.90 -23.48
CA TYR A 463 -13.76 29.26 -22.29
C TYR A 463 -13.67 30.80 -22.10
N ARG A 464 -13.36 31.54 -23.15
CA ARG A 464 -13.32 33.02 -23.13
C ARG A 464 -14.65 33.63 -22.70
N GLN A 465 -15.76 33.05 -23.17
CA GLN A 465 -17.10 33.53 -22.85
C GLN A 465 -17.47 33.22 -21.39
N VAL A 466 -17.27 31.97 -20.93
CA VAL A 466 -17.63 31.53 -19.58
C VAL A 466 -16.87 32.31 -18.51
N TYR A 467 -15.56 32.52 -18.71
CA TYR A 467 -14.70 33.20 -17.74
C TYR A 467 -14.52 34.70 -18.01
N GLN A 468 -15.15 35.24 -19.05
CA GLN A 468 -15.03 36.66 -19.45
C GLN A 468 -13.58 37.09 -19.72
N LEU A 469 -12.79 36.22 -20.36
CA LEU A 469 -11.37 36.43 -20.66
C LEU A 469 -11.15 36.55 -22.18
N PRO A 470 -11.40 37.71 -22.81
CA PRO A 470 -11.39 37.84 -24.28
C PRO A 470 -10.05 37.51 -24.94
N HIS A 471 -8.95 37.61 -24.17
CA HIS A 471 -7.59 37.34 -24.63
C HIS A 471 -7.01 36.01 -24.11
N ALA A 472 -7.83 35.14 -23.53
CA ALA A 472 -7.35 33.84 -23.05
C ALA A 472 -6.70 33.02 -24.17
N LYS A 473 -5.73 32.19 -23.79
CA LYS A 473 -4.98 31.32 -24.71
C LYS A 473 -5.30 29.85 -24.42
N LEU A 474 -5.07 28.97 -25.39
CA LEU A 474 -5.22 27.52 -25.25
C LEU A 474 -3.88 26.83 -25.52
N LEU A 475 -3.46 25.95 -24.60
CA LEU A 475 -2.34 25.03 -24.77
C LEU A 475 -2.85 23.58 -24.71
N LEU A 476 -2.75 22.87 -25.84
CA LEU A 476 -2.99 21.43 -25.91
C LEU A 476 -1.66 20.69 -25.75
N CYS A 477 -1.50 19.90 -24.70
CA CYS A 477 -0.32 19.06 -24.48
C CYS A 477 -0.60 17.62 -24.93
N VAL A 478 0.17 17.11 -25.88
CA VAL A 478 0.19 15.68 -26.26
C VAL A 478 1.54 15.10 -25.85
N ASP A 479 1.53 14.39 -24.73
CA ASP A 479 2.71 13.83 -24.09
C ASP A 479 2.97 12.39 -24.58
N GLY A 480 4.23 12.06 -24.89
CA GLY A 480 4.64 10.68 -25.17
C GLY A 480 4.36 10.19 -26.58
N LEU A 481 4.50 11.04 -27.61
CA LEU A 481 4.28 10.64 -29.01
C LEU A 481 5.11 9.41 -29.44
N ASP A 482 6.28 9.18 -28.84
CA ASP A 482 7.11 8.01 -29.08
C ASP A 482 6.50 6.68 -28.59
N GLU A 483 5.50 6.76 -27.73
CA GLU A 483 4.83 5.61 -27.13
C GLU A 483 3.62 5.14 -27.97
N PHE A 484 3.23 5.85 -29.03
CA PHE A 484 2.10 5.45 -29.87
C PHE A 484 2.36 4.19 -30.70
N THR A 485 1.38 3.29 -30.75
CA THR A 485 1.40 2.09 -31.59
C THR A 485 0.40 2.23 -32.74
N PHE A 486 0.87 2.01 -33.98
CA PHE A 486 0.00 2.07 -35.16
C PHE A 486 -0.80 0.78 -35.31
N VAL A 487 -2.07 0.80 -34.92
CA VAL A 487 -2.97 -0.36 -35.03
C VAL A 487 -3.96 -0.19 -36.19
N GLU A 488 -4.54 1.01 -36.37
CA GLU A 488 -5.58 1.30 -37.37
C GLU A 488 -5.41 2.69 -38.03
N SER A 489 -6.21 2.98 -39.06
CA SER A 489 -6.32 4.31 -39.67
C SER A 489 -7.80 4.66 -39.89
N PRO A 490 -8.23 5.92 -39.66
CA PRO A 490 -7.42 7.07 -39.22
C PRO A 490 -6.98 6.99 -37.75
N HIS A 491 -5.84 7.60 -37.43
CA HIS A 491 -5.20 7.59 -36.12
C HIS A 491 -4.88 9.02 -35.61
N ILE A 492 -4.39 9.16 -34.38
CA ILE A 492 -4.13 10.46 -33.73
C ILE A 492 -3.22 11.37 -34.59
N PHE A 493 -2.18 10.83 -35.24
CA PHE A 493 -1.31 11.63 -36.10
C PHE A 493 -2.01 12.21 -37.34
N ASP A 494 -3.20 11.71 -37.72
CA ASP A 494 -3.96 12.22 -38.86
C ASP A 494 -4.75 13.49 -38.51
N VAL A 495 -4.88 13.82 -37.21
CA VAL A 495 -5.60 15.02 -36.75
C VAL A 495 -4.69 16.08 -36.14
N LEU A 496 -3.45 15.72 -35.77
CA LEU A 496 -2.48 16.68 -35.25
C LEU A 496 -2.16 17.74 -36.33
N PRO A 497 -2.44 19.03 -36.07
CA PRO A 497 -2.32 20.07 -37.08
C PRO A 497 -0.87 20.53 -37.27
N LEU A 498 -0.58 21.06 -38.45
CA LEU A 498 0.61 21.88 -38.68
C LEU A 498 0.42 23.27 -38.03
N ALA A 499 1.51 23.92 -37.63
CA ALA A 499 1.45 25.22 -36.93
C ALA A 499 0.70 26.31 -37.73
N ALA A 500 0.80 26.28 -39.06
CA ALA A 500 0.11 27.23 -39.94
C ALA A 500 -1.42 27.10 -39.92
N LEU A 501 -1.95 25.93 -39.56
CA LEU A 501 -3.39 25.70 -39.48
C LEU A 501 -4.00 26.17 -38.16
N LEU A 502 -3.20 26.30 -37.10
CA LEU A 502 -3.70 26.68 -35.77
C LEU A 502 -4.37 28.07 -35.80
N GLY A 503 -5.48 28.22 -35.07
CA GLY A 503 -6.09 29.53 -34.83
C GLY A 503 -5.21 30.43 -33.96
N GLU A 504 -5.46 31.74 -33.98
CA GLU A 504 -4.80 32.66 -33.05
C GLU A 504 -5.06 32.26 -31.59
N ASN A 505 -4.03 32.41 -30.76
CA ASN A 505 -3.98 32.05 -29.34
C ASN A 505 -4.11 30.55 -29.05
N CYS A 506 -3.98 29.69 -30.06
CA CYS A 506 -3.91 28.23 -29.90
C CYS A 506 -2.47 27.73 -30.06
N TYR A 507 -2.02 26.94 -29.08
CA TYR A 507 -0.69 26.36 -29.04
C TYR A 507 -0.77 24.87 -28.77
N VAL A 508 0.21 24.13 -29.30
CA VAL A 508 0.34 22.68 -29.06
C VAL A 508 1.71 22.39 -28.49
N LEU A 509 1.76 21.71 -27.34
CA LEU A 509 2.99 21.13 -26.78
C LEU A 509 3.03 19.65 -27.15
N LEU A 510 4.04 19.25 -27.91
CA LEU A 510 4.29 17.85 -28.24
C LEU A 510 5.51 17.37 -27.46
N THR A 511 5.42 16.20 -26.81
CA THR A 511 6.59 15.58 -26.19
C THR A 511 6.92 14.24 -26.81
N SER A 512 8.22 13.94 -26.92
CA SER A 512 8.68 12.60 -27.27
C SER A 512 10.10 12.32 -26.78
N ARG A 513 10.56 11.08 -26.96
CA ARG A 513 11.98 10.74 -27.02
C ARG A 513 12.67 11.37 -28.24
N PRO A 514 14.02 11.41 -28.26
CA PRO A 514 14.77 11.77 -29.45
C PRO A 514 14.27 11.02 -30.70
N THR A 515 14.19 11.71 -31.83
CA THR A 515 13.59 11.17 -33.07
C THR A 515 14.29 9.91 -33.58
N ASN A 516 15.58 9.75 -33.28
CA ASN A 516 16.35 8.53 -33.57
C ASN A 516 15.94 7.31 -32.73
N GLU A 517 15.29 7.51 -31.58
CA GLU A 517 14.72 6.46 -30.73
C GLU A 517 13.25 6.15 -31.06
N CYS A 518 12.59 7.01 -31.85
CA CYS A 518 11.22 6.82 -32.27
C CYS A 518 11.12 5.80 -33.43
N ALA A 519 9.99 5.10 -33.50
CA ALA A 519 9.69 4.20 -34.62
C ALA A 519 9.73 4.97 -35.97
N PRO A 520 10.12 4.32 -37.10
CA PRO A 520 10.32 5.01 -38.38
C PRO A 520 9.12 5.83 -38.86
N LYS A 521 7.89 5.33 -38.64
CA LYS A 521 6.64 6.05 -38.97
C LYS A 521 6.48 7.32 -38.13
N ILE A 522 6.68 7.23 -36.80
CA ILE A 522 6.63 8.38 -35.89
C ILE A 522 7.70 9.40 -36.26
N ARG A 523 8.92 8.94 -36.55
CA ARG A 523 10.02 9.81 -37.01
C ARG A 523 9.62 10.61 -38.24
N ARG A 524 9.03 9.96 -39.25
CA ARG A 524 8.54 10.63 -40.47
C ARG A 524 7.48 11.69 -40.14
N TYR A 525 6.51 11.38 -39.28
CA TYR A 525 5.49 12.35 -38.86
C TYR A 525 6.08 13.55 -38.11
N LEU A 526 6.95 13.31 -37.13
CA LEU A 526 7.64 14.35 -36.39
C LEU A 526 8.53 15.21 -37.30
N SER A 527 9.21 14.59 -38.27
CA SER A 527 9.97 15.32 -39.28
C SER A 527 9.07 16.18 -40.16
N LEU A 528 7.88 15.72 -40.55
CA LEU A 528 6.93 16.53 -41.32
C LEU A 528 6.36 17.71 -40.51
N LEU A 529 6.03 17.48 -39.24
CA LEU A 529 5.55 18.52 -38.32
C LEU A 529 6.59 19.63 -38.11
N THR A 530 7.88 19.27 -38.11
CA THR A 530 9.00 20.17 -37.79
C THR A 530 9.74 20.76 -39.00
N ALA A 531 9.74 20.11 -40.16
CA ALA A 531 10.61 20.49 -41.29
C ALA A 531 10.12 21.67 -42.16
N ARG A 532 8.87 22.14 -42.02
CA ARG A 532 8.28 23.14 -42.95
C ARG A 532 7.24 24.09 -42.34
N SER A 533 7.39 24.47 -41.09
CA SER A 533 6.36 25.25 -40.40
C SER A 533 6.94 26.52 -39.80
N GLU A 534 6.44 27.68 -40.22
CA GLU A 534 6.57 28.91 -39.43
C GLU A 534 5.92 28.67 -38.05
N ASN A 535 6.49 29.23 -36.98
CA ASN A 535 5.99 29.08 -35.60
C ASN A 535 6.07 27.66 -35.00
N VAL A 536 7.12 26.90 -35.33
CA VAL A 536 7.50 25.68 -34.59
C VAL A 536 8.81 25.92 -33.85
N SER A 537 8.81 25.71 -32.53
CA SER A 537 10.02 25.79 -31.70
C SER A 537 10.39 24.40 -31.18
N GLY A 538 11.60 23.94 -31.51
CA GLY A 538 12.14 22.67 -31.02
C GLY A 538 13.01 22.90 -29.79
N PHE A 539 12.73 22.18 -28.70
CA PHE A 539 13.54 22.22 -27.48
C PHE A 539 14.11 20.84 -27.16
N THR A 540 15.45 20.76 -27.14
CA THR A 540 16.17 19.52 -26.84
C THR A 540 16.78 19.56 -25.45
N VAL A 541 16.45 18.57 -24.62
CA VAL A 541 17.20 18.36 -23.36
C VAL A 541 18.33 17.37 -23.63
N ASN A 542 19.56 17.84 -23.51
CA ASN A 542 20.75 17.01 -23.52
C ASN A 542 21.21 16.81 -22.08
N MET A 543 21.12 15.57 -21.57
CA MET A 543 21.46 15.26 -20.18
C MET A 543 22.92 15.58 -19.79
N GLN A 544 23.82 15.79 -20.75
CA GLN A 544 25.22 16.17 -20.50
C GLN A 544 25.47 17.67 -20.66
N LYS A 545 24.75 18.34 -21.58
CA LYS A 545 25.05 19.72 -22.00
C LYS A 545 24.05 20.76 -21.50
N THR A 546 22.83 20.36 -21.13
CA THR A 546 21.81 21.27 -20.63
C THR A 546 22.12 21.63 -19.17
N THR A 547 22.88 22.71 -18.96
CA THR A 547 23.31 23.17 -17.63
C THR A 547 22.14 23.34 -16.66
N ALA A 548 21.02 23.89 -17.13
CA ALA A 548 19.83 24.09 -16.31
C ALA A 548 19.18 22.78 -15.84
N TYR A 549 19.28 21.70 -16.61
CA TYR A 549 18.85 20.36 -16.16
C TYR A 549 19.78 19.81 -15.07
N LEU A 550 21.10 19.99 -15.23
CA LEU A 550 22.06 19.59 -14.19
C LEU A 550 21.89 20.40 -12.91
N GLN A 551 21.53 21.69 -13.01
CA GLN A 551 21.19 22.54 -11.87
C GLN A 551 19.93 22.05 -11.15
N LEU A 552 18.90 21.62 -11.89
CA LEU A 552 17.71 20.99 -11.28
C LEU A 552 18.08 19.72 -10.50
N LEU A 553 18.89 18.83 -11.10
CA LEU A 553 19.37 17.62 -10.41
C LEU A 553 20.19 17.96 -9.17
N ARG A 554 20.99 19.04 -9.25
CA ARG A 554 21.79 19.52 -8.12
C ARG A 554 20.93 20.06 -7.00
N ALA A 555 19.96 20.92 -7.31
CA ALA A 555 19.01 21.46 -6.35
C ALA A 555 18.27 20.33 -5.62
N TYR A 556 17.78 19.35 -6.38
CA TYR A 556 17.13 18.17 -5.81
C TYR A 556 18.05 17.37 -4.88
N PHE A 557 19.31 17.18 -5.26
CA PHE A 557 20.30 16.50 -4.42
C PHE A 557 20.59 17.29 -3.14
N ASP A 558 20.86 18.59 -3.24
CA ASP A 558 21.24 19.43 -2.10
C ASP A 558 20.10 19.58 -1.08
N GLU A 559 18.85 19.58 -1.55
CA GLU A 559 17.67 19.62 -0.66
C GLU A 559 17.49 18.33 0.16
N ARG A 560 17.97 17.19 -0.36
CA ARG A 560 17.62 15.86 0.18
C ARG A 560 18.78 15.13 0.83
N VAL A 561 19.98 15.28 0.32
CA VAL A 561 21.14 14.55 0.85
C VAL A 561 21.80 15.41 1.93
N PRO A 562 21.95 14.90 3.16
CA PRO A 562 22.60 15.64 4.24
C PRO A 562 23.97 16.19 3.83
N TYR A 563 24.32 17.37 4.32
CA TYR A 563 25.61 17.99 3.99
C TYR A 563 26.77 17.09 4.42
N THR A 564 27.67 16.79 3.48
CA THR A 564 28.97 16.19 3.76
C THR A 564 30.09 17.08 3.20
N PRO A 565 31.30 17.06 3.78
CA PRO A 565 32.44 17.84 3.30
C PRO A 565 32.80 17.59 1.82
N ASN A 566 32.31 16.50 1.23
CA ASN A 566 32.61 16.09 -0.14
C ASN A 566 31.37 15.99 -1.05
N ASN A 567 30.31 16.76 -0.77
CA ASN A 567 29.05 16.72 -1.53
C ASN A 567 29.23 16.91 -3.05
N ALA A 568 30.28 17.59 -3.51
CA ALA A 568 30.59 17.70 -4.93
C ALA A 568 30.95 16.35 -5.56
N ALA A 569 31.83 15.56 -4.93
CA ALA A 569 32.21 14.24 -5.42
C ALA A 569 31.05 13.24 -5.28
N VAL A 570 30.30 13.31 -4.17
CA VAL A 570 29.11 12.48 -3.95
C VAL A 570 28.08 12.71 -5.05
N PHE A 571 27.78 13.99 -5.36
CA PHE A 571 26.86 14.33 -6.44
C PHE A 571 27.36 13.84 -7.81
N ALA A 572 28.67 13.96 -8.09
CA ALA A 572 29.25 13.47 -9.33
C ALA A 572 29.05 11.94 -9.49
N GLU A 573 29.22 11.18 -8.41
CA GLU A 573 28.98 9.73 -8.42
C GLU A 573 27.49 9.40 -8.57
N VAL A 574 26.60 10.15 -7.91
CA VAL A 574 25.15 10.02 -8.09
C VAL A 574 24.75 10.24 -9.56
N LEU A 575 25.30 11.27 -10.20
CA LEU A 575 25.05 11.52 -11.63
C LEU A 575 25.58 10.37 -12.52
N ALA A 576 26.74 9.81 -12.18
CA ALA A 576 27.34 8.70 -12.91
C ALA A 576 26.47 7.44 -12.80
N ARG A 577 26.14 7.01 -11.57
CA ARG A 577 25.33 5.81 -11.30
C ARG A 577 23.90 5.94 -11.79
N GLY A 578 23.31 7.12 -11.62
CA GLY A 578 21.98 7.44 -12.10
C GLY A 578 21.92 7.67 -13.62
N LYS A 579 23.05 7.57 -14.35
CA LYS A 579 23.15 7.85 -15.79
C LYS A 579 22.52 9.21 -16.17
N ARG A 580 22.58 10.18 -15.24
CA ARG A 580 21.96 11.51 -15.33
C ARG A 580 20.46 11.49 -15.64
N ARG A 581 19.74 10.42 -15.29
CA ARG A 581 18.28 10.35 -15.39
C ARG A 581 17.69 10.75 -14.04
N PHE A 582 16.76 11.70 -14.04
CA PHE A 582 16.17 12.23 -12.81
C PHE A 582 15.65 11.11 -11.91
N LEU A 583 14.92 10.14 -12.48
CA LEU A 583 14.35 9.03 -11.71
C LEU A 583 15.41 8.22 -10.94
N TYR A 584 16.57 7.97 -11.54
CA TYR A 584 17.64 7.19 -10.91
C TYR A 584 18.45 8.04 -9.93
N VAL A 585 18.63 9.34 -10.24
CA VAL A 585 19.21 10.30 -9.30
C VAL A 585 18.33 10.42 -8.06
N ALA A 586 17.02 10.48 -8.24
CA ALA A 586 16.04 10.51 -7.15
C ALA A 586 16.15 9.27 -6.26
N LEU A 587 16.17 8.09 -6.86
CA LEU A 587 16.38 6.84 -6.12
C LEU A 587 17.71 6.83 -5.36
N LEU A 588 18.81 7.30 -5.95
CA LEU A 588 20.12 7.35 -5.29
C LEU A 588 20.15 8.37 -4.15
N CYS A 589 19.51 9.53 -4.30
CA CYS A 589 19.34 10.49 -3.22
C CYS A 589 18.54 9.88 -2.07
N ASP A 590 17.48 9.14 -2.39
CA ASP A 590 16.71 8.40 -1.40
C ASP A 590 17.58 7.31 -0.76
N LEU A 591 18.36 6.54 -1.52
CA LEU A 591 19.27 5.52 -0.98
C LEU A 591 20.31 6.10 0.00
N LEU A 592 20.87 7.27 -0.34
CA LEU A 592 21.84 8.00 0.49
C LEU A 592 21.20 8.59 1.75
N ARG A 593 20.03 9.21 1.61
CA ARG A 593 19.31 9.86 2.71
C ARG A 593 18.70 8.83 3.65
N ASP A 594 18.14 7.77 3.07
CA ASP A 594 17.14 6.95 3.72
C ASP A 594 17.49 5.47 3.82
N TYR A 595 18.43 4.91 3.04
CA TYR A 595 18.68 3.45 3.00
C TYR A 595 20.11 3.04 3.39
N GLY A 596 20.83 3.93 4.10
CA GLY A 596 22.12 3.60 4.72
C GLY A 596 23.26 3.41 3.74
N VAL A 597 23.05 3.74 2.46
CA VAL A 597 24.13 3.81 1.49
C VAL A 597 25.02 4.99 1.89
N THR A 598 26.27 4.69 2.23
CA THR A 598 27.27 5.72 2.51
C THR A 598 27.86 6.27 1.21
N ALA A 599 28.40 7.49 1.27
CA ALA A 599 29.16 8.07 0.15
C ALA A 599 30.26 7.13 -0.37
N ALA A 600 30.88 6.33 0.51
CA ALA A 600 31.92 5.37 0.17
C ALA A 600 31.40 4.14 -0.61
N GLN A 601 30.11 3.80 -0.46
CA GLN A 601 29.48 2.66 -1.16
C GLN A 601 28.91 3.04 -2.52
N LEU A 602 28.67 4.32 -2.81
CA LEU A 602 28.16 4.76 -4.11
C LEU A 602 28.93 4.20 -5.32
N PRO A 603 30.28 4.15 -5.32
CA PRO A 603 31.03 3.63 -6.45
C PRO A 603 30.88 2.11 -6.69
N SER A 604 30.35 1.35 -5.73
CA SER A 604 30.09 -0.08 -5.92
C SER A 604 28.65 -0.39 -6.31
N LEU A 605 27.76 0.62 -6.30
CA LEU A 605 26.36 0.41 -6.66
C LEU A 605 26.19 0.12 -8.16
N PRO A 606 25.15 -0.66 -8.53
CA PRO A 606 24.78 -0.84 -9.93
C PRO A 606 24.36 0.48 -10.58
N GLN A 607 24.23 0.49 -11.90
CA GLN A 607 23.85 1.69 -12.65
C GLN A 607 22.50 1.53 -13.32
N GLY A 608 21.75 2.63 -13.42
CA GLY A 608 20.50 2.66 -14.17
C GLY A 608 19.41 1.78 -13.58
N GLU A 609 18.75 0.96 -14.40
CA GLU A 609 17.61 0.11 -13.98
C GLU A 609 17.97 -0.93 -12.92
N ALA A 610 19.22 -1.42 -12.91
CA ALA A 610 19.71 -2.37 -11.91
C ALA A 610 19.77 -1.77 -10.48
N LEU A 611 19.59 -0.45 -10.33
CA LEU A 611 19.42 0.18 -9.02
C LEU A 611 18.12 -0.26 -8.31
N TYR A 612 17.07 -0.64 -9.05
CA TYR A 612 15.82 -1.11 -8.43
C TYR A 612 15.96 -2.51 -7.85
N ASP A 613 16.67 -3.41 -8.52
CA ASP A 613 16.99 -4.74 -7.98
C ASP A 613 17.78 -4.59 -6.69
N PHE A 614 18.73 -3.66 -6.67
CA PHE A 614 19.46 -3.33 -5.46
C PHE A 614 18.53 -2.80 -4.37
N TYR A 615 17.64 -1.86 -4.69
CA TYR A 615 16.65 -1.32 -3.77
C TYR A 615 15.75 -2.41 -3.14
N LEU A 616 15.18 -3.30 -3.96
CA LEU A 616 14.35 -4.40 -3.48
C LEU A 616 15.16 -5.40 -2.64
N LYS A 617 16.42 -5.67 -3.00
CA LYS A 617 17.33 -6.48 -2.18
C LYS A 617 17.64 -5.83 -0.83
N GLN A 618 17.86 -4.51 -0.79
CA GLN A 618 18.06 -3.78 0.47
C GLN A 618 16.80 -3.83 1.34
N MET A 619 15.61 -3.71 0.76
CA MET A 619 14.34 -3.88 1.47
C MET A 619 14.17 -5.28 2.03
N LYS A 620 14.44 -6.31 1.22
CA LYS A 620 14.44 -7.70 1.66
C LYS A 620 15.40 -7.94 2.83
N MET A 621 16.62 -7.42 2.77
CA MET A 621 17.61 -7.53 3.84
C MET A 621 17.24 -6.73 5.09
N THR A 622 16.51 -5.63 4.93
CA THR A 622 16.09 -4.76 6.04
C THR A 622 14.94 -5.35 6.82
N LEU A 623 13.96 -5.93 6.11
CA LEU A 623 12.78 -6.51 6.72
C LEU A 623 13.00 -7.97 7.15
N GLY A 624 13.98 -8.64 6.55
CA GLY A 624 14.24 -10.08 6.70
C GLY A 624 13.61 -10.86 5.54
N ALA A 625 14.41 -11.71 4.90
CA ALA A 625 14.02 -12.46 3.71
C ALA A 625 12.79 -13.33 3.92
N ASP A 626 12.70 -13.95 5.10
CA ASP A 626 11.64 -14.87 5.50
C ASP A 626 10.64 -14.20 6.47
N SER A 627 10.58 -12.87 6.47
CA SER A 627 9.64 -12.11 7.31
C SER A 627 8.26 -12.03 6.67
N LYS A 628 7.21 -12.03 7.51
CA LYS A 628 5.82 -11.79 7.08
C LYS A 628 5.70 -10.43 6.38
N GLN A 629 6.52 -9.45 6.78
CA GLN A 629 6.57 -8.11 6.21
C GLN A 629 7.08 -8.12 4.78
N TRP A 630 8.19 -8.81 4.50
CA TRP A 630 8.71 -8.94 3.14
C TRP A 630 7.75 -9.73 2.25
N ALA A 631 7.18 -10.82 2.75
CA ALA A 631 6.17 -11.60 2.01
C ALA A 631 4.98 -10.72 1.58
N PHE A 632 4.55 -9.79 2.43
CA PHE A 632 3.51 -8.82 2.08
C PHE A 632 3.93 -7.82 1.01
N PHE A 633 5.17 -7.31 1.08
CA PHE A 633 5.69 -6.39 0.06
C PHE A 633 5.71 -7.09 -1.30
N GLN A 634 6.10 -8.37 -1.34
CA GLN A 634 6.01 -9.18 -2.54
C GLN A 634 4.57 -9.32 -3.02
N GLN A 635 3.62 -9.60 -2.12
CA GLN A 635 2.20 -9.70 -2.47
C GLN A 635 1.65 -8.39 -3.07
N VAL A 636 2.00 -7.23 -2.52
CA VAL A 636 1.64 -5.91 -3.07
C VAL A 636 2.16 -5.76 -4.50
N LEU A 637 3.46 -6.03 -4.71
CA LEU A 637 4.09 -5.90 -6.03
C LEU A 637 3.49 -6.86 -7.06
N LEU A 638 3.27 -8.12 -6.68
CA LEU A 638 2.69 -9.15 -7.54
C LEU A 638 1.22 -8.87 -7.86
N THR A 639 0.44 -8.37 -6.90
CA THR A 639 -0.97 -8.00 -7.11
C THR A 639 -1.08 -6.86 -8.12
N LEU A 640 -0.23 -5.84 -8.01
CA LEU A 640 -0.18 -4.74 -8.96
C LEU A 640 0.31 -5.20 -10.35
N ALA A 641 1.29 -6.09 -10.40
CA ALA A 641 1.77 -6.69 -11.65
C ALA A 641 0.66 -7.48 -12.37
N ALA A 642 -0.07 -8.33 -11.62
CA ALA A 642 -1.15 -9.13 -12.15
C ALA A 642 -2.31 -8.25 -12.65
N ALA A 643 -2.66 -7.20 -11.90
CA ALA A 643 -3.69 -6.24 -12.30
C ALA A 643 -3.33 -5.51 -13.61
N GLU A 644 -2.08 -5.09 -13.76
CA GLU A 644 -1.59 -4.46 -14.99
C GLU A 644 -1.67 -5.42 -16.18
N LEU A 645 -1.23 -6.68 -16.01
CA LEU A 645 -1.31 -7.69 -17.07
C LEU A 645 -2.75 -8.04 -17.45
N ALA A 646 -3.65 -8.16 -16.47
CA ALA A 646 -5.05 -8.44 -16.71
C ALA A 646 -5.72 -7.31 -17.50
N ALA A 647 -5.45 -6.05 -17.14
CA ALA A 647 -5.96 -4.90 -17.88
C ALA A 647 -5.43 -4.87 -19.32
N MET A 648 -4.14 -5.17 -19.52
CA MET A 648 -3.55 -5.26 -20.86
C MET A 648 -4.20 -6.37 -21.72
N GLU A 649 -4.55 -7.50 -21.11
CA GLU A 649 -5.20 -8.60 -21.84
C GLU A 649 -6.68 -8.31 -22.11
N GLU A 650 -7.39 -7.69 -21.18
CA GLU A 650 -8.74 -7.18 -21.39
C GLU A 650 -8.77 -6.18 -22.56
N ASP A 651 -7.83 -5.23 -22.60
CA ASP A 651 -7.66 -4.31 -23.74
C ASP A 651 -7.41 -5.07 -25.05
N ASN A 652 -6.59 -6.12 -25.04
CA ASN A 652 -6.35 -6.94 -26.23
C ASN A 652 -7.62 -7.64 -26.74
N LEU A 653 -8.47 -8.13 -25.83
CA LEU A 653 -9.73 -8.79 -26.15
C LEU A 653 -10.78 -7.79 -26.64
N LEU A 654 -10.93 -6.66 -25.96
CA LEU A 654 -11.90 -5.61 -26.26
C LEU A 654 -11.56 -4.83 -27.54
N ALA A 655 -10.29 -4.74 -27.92
CA ALA A 655 -9.87 -4.13 -29.19
C ALA A 655 -10.51 -4.80 -30.44
N SER A 656 -11.06 -6.01 -30.31
CA SER A 656 -11.79 -6.70 -31.37
C SER A 656 -13.29 -6.34 -31.45
N VAL A 657 -13.83 -5.62 -30.46
CA VAL A 657 -15.26 -5.32 -30.30
C VAL A 657 -15.50 -3.82 -30.50
N ARG A 658 -16.10 -3.43 -31.63
CA ARG A 658 -16.45 -2.02 -31.90
C ARG A 658 -17.47 -1.50 -30.89
N GLY A 659 -17.14 -0.38 -30.21
CA GLY A 659 -18.10 0.42 -29.44
C GLY A 659 -17.99 0.34 -27.92
N VAL A 660 -17.04 -0.43 -27.38
CA VAL A 660 -16.72 -0.40 -25.94
C VAL A 660 -15.82 0.80 -25.66
N ARG A 661 -16.18 1.60 -24.65
CA ARG A 661 -15.32 2.69 -24.15
C ARG A 661 -14.14 2.07 -23.41
N GLU A 662 -12.94 2.21 -23.96
CA GLU A 662 -11.69 1.88 -23.26
C GLU A 662 -11.48 2.91 -22.14
N GLU A 663 -11.54 2.49 -20.88
CA GLU A 663 -10.99 3.29 -19.79
C GLU A 663 -9.50 2.98 -19.69
N VAL A 664 -8.65 3.99 -19.90
CA VAL A 664 -7.20 3.84 -19.70
C VAL A 664 -6.94 3.34 -18.27
N TRP A 665 -6.32 2.16 -18.13
CA TRP A 665 -5.98 1.61 -16.82
C TRP A 665 -5.04 2.56 -16.06
N GLN A 666 -5.45 3.05 -14.90
CA GLN A 666 -4.67 4.02 -14.13
C GLN A 666 -4.12 3.43 -12.83
N GLY A 667 -4.12 2.10 -12.72
CA GLY A 667 -3.82 1.39 -11.48
C GLY A 667 -5.06 1.01 -10.69
N LEU A 668 -4.85 0.36 -9.55
CA LEU A 668 -5.92 -0.04 -8.64
C LEU A 668 -6.22 1.08 -7.65
N PRO A 669 -7.51 1.40 -7.41
CA PRO A 669 -7.90 2.21 -6.25
C PRO A 669 -7.37 1.59 -4.95
N LEU A 670 -6.96 2.41 -3.97
CA LEU A 670 -6.46 1.91 -2.67
C LEU A 670 -7.44 0.94 -2.00
N SER A 671 -8.74 1.20 -2.10
CA SER A 671 -9.81 0.32 -1.59
C SER A 671 -9.76 -1.08 -2.23
N VAL A 672 -9.64 -1.14 -3.55
CA VAL A 672 -9.59 -2.38 -4.32
C VAL A 672 -8.28 -3.12 -4.05
N LEU A 673 -7.14 -2.41 -4.06
CA LEU A 673 -5.85 -3.01 -3.76
C LEU A 673 -5.84 -3.64 -2.36
N ALA A 674 -6.32 -2.92 -1.35
CA ALA A 674 -6.38 -3.45 0.01
C ALA A 674 -7.32 -4.67 0.10
N GLU A 675 -8.49 -4.63 -0.55
CA GLU A 675 -9.41 -5.77 -0.58
C GLU A 675 -8.75 -7.01 -1.22
N TRP A 676 -8.04 -6.85 -2.34
CA TRP A 676 -7.34 -7.95 -3.01
C TRP A 676 -6.18 -8.51 -2.19
N LEU A 677 -5.58 -7.69 -1.34
CA LEU A 677 -4.59 -8.11 -0.34
C LEU A 677 -5.23 -8.75 0.90
N GLY A 678 -6.56 -8.83 0.97
CA GLY A 678 -7.30 -9.35 2.12
C GLY A 678 -7.24 -8.43 3.34
N ASP A 679 -7.03 -7.13 3.13
CA ASP A 679 -6.78 -6.15 4.19
C ASP A 679 -7.65 -4.89 4.03
N SER A 680 -7.52 -3.95 4.97
CA SER A 680 -8.18 -2.64 4.92
C SER A 680 -7.25 -1.57 4.34
N PRO A 681 -7.77 -0.56 3.59
CA PRO A 681 -7.02 0.62 3.16
C PRO A 681 -6.29 1.36 4.30
N GLN A 682 -6.82 1.21 5.50
CA GLN A 682 -6.36 1.84 6.73
C GLN A 682 -5.40 0.96 7.53
N SER A 683 -5.11 -0.25 7.05
CA SER A 683 -4.21 -1.19 7.72
C SER A 683 -2.79 -0.66 7.75
N ALA A 684 -2.16 -0.82 8.91
CA ALA A 684 -0.77 -0.43 9.11
C ALA A 684 0.19 -1.09 8.13
N ARG A 685 -0.08 -2.36 7.80
CA ARG A 685 0.75 -3.14 6.90
C ARG A 685 0.67 -2.60 5.47
N VAL A 686 -0.53 -2.23 5.01
CA VAL A 686 -0.78 -1.63 3.69
C VAL A 686 -0.10 -0.27 3.58
N VAL A 687 -0.33 0.62 4.54
CA VAL A 687 0.23 1.98 4.53
C VAL A 687 1.76 1.94 4.60
N PHE A 688 2.31 1.10 5.48
CA PHE A 688 3.75 0.90 5.59
C PHE A 688 4.35 0.34 4.29
N ALA A 689 3.71 -0.64 3.66
CA ALA A 689 4.18 -1.20 2.39
C ALA A 689 4.16 -0.16 1.25
N LEU A 690 3.05 0.55 1.06
CA LEU A 690 2.92 1.54 -0.01
C LEU A 690 3.89 2.71 0.18
N SER A 691 4.09 3.17 1.42
CA SER A 691 5.05 4.23 1.72
C SER A 691 6.50 3.78 1.55
N SER A 692 6.81 2.51 1.82
CA SER A 692 8.14 1.93 1.69
C SER A 692 8.46 1.45 0.26
N LEU A 693 7.45 1.30 -0.61
CA LEU A 693 7.62 0.93 -2.01
C LEU A 693 7.47 2.15 -2.95
N LYS A 694 7.34 3.37 -2.41
CA LYS A 694 7.09 4.60 -3.21
C LYS A 694 8.06 4.80 -4.38
N ALA A 695 9.32 4.34 -4.25
CA ALA A 695 10.34 4.51 -5.30
C ALA A 695 10.12 3.61 -6.52
N VAL A 696 9.31 2.55 -6.39
CA VAL A 696 8.98 1.59 -7.47
C VAL A 696 7.50 1.63 -7.86
N LEU A 697 6.66 2.31 -7.07
CA LEU A 697 5.25 2.54 -7.36
C LEU A 697 5.02 3.89 -8.04
N ARG A 698 3.94 3.98 -8.80
CA ARG A 698 3.40 5.25 -9.30
C ARG A 698 2.00 5.44 -8.75
N VAL A 699 1.74 6.68 -8.36
CA VAL A 699 0.48 7.11 -7.74
C VAL A 699 -0.21 8.08 -8.67
N GLU A 700 -1.50 7.86 -8.92
CA GLU A 700 -2.33 8.70 -9.79
C GLU A 700 -3.55 9.22 -9.01
N ARG A 701 -3.72 10.54 -8.97
CA ARG A 701 -4.84 11.21 -8.26
C ARG A 701 -5.89 11.65 -9.26
N ARG A 702 -7.12 11.11 -9.13
CA ARG A 702 -8.30 11.57 -9.89
C ARG A 702 -9.07 12.68 -9.17
N SER A 703 -8.97 12.74 -7.85
CA SER A 703 -9.58 13.75 -6.98
C SER A 703 -8.89 13.75 -5.61
N VAL A 704 -9.29 14.65 -4.71
CA VAL A 704 -8.78 14.73 -3.33
C VAL A 704 -8.94 13.40 -2.56
N SER A 705 -9.83 12.50 -2.99
CA SER A 705 -10.16 11.24 -2.27
C SER A 705 -9.86 9.94 -3.03
N ALA A 706 -9.50 9.99 -4.32
CA ALA A 706 -9.33 8.79 -5.15
C ALA A 706 -7.88 8.62 -5.62
N VAL A 707 -7.11 7.86 -4.85
CA VAL A 707 -5.71 7.53 -5.13
C VAL A 707 -5.61 6.14 -5.76
N HIS A 708 -4.97 6.06 -6.93
CA HIS A 708 -4.70 4.81 -7.63
C HIS A 708 -3.22 4.46 -7.56
N TYR A 709 -2.93 3.18 -7.39
CA TYR A 709 -1.58 2.63 -7.32
C TYR A 709 -1.31 1.70 -8.49
N ARG A 710 -0.13 1.85 -9.09
CA ARG A 710 0.40 0.92 -10.08
C ARG A 710 1.91 0.80 -9.97
N LEU A 711 2.48 -0.17 -10.68
CA LEU A 711 3.92 -0.22 -10.87
C LEU A 711 4.38 0.99 -11.67
N GLY A 712 5.40 1.69 -11.17
CA GLY A 712 5.92 2.91 -11.82
C GLY A 712 6.97 2.64 -12.89
N LEU A 713 7.35 1.37 -13.08
CA LEU A 713 8.55 0.98 -13.77
C LEU A 713 8.25 0.13 -15.01
N LYS A 714 8.72 0.64 -16.15
CA LYS A 714 8.68 -0.09 -17.40
C LYS A 714 9.57 -1.33 -17.29
N GLY A 715 8.99 -2.52 -17.46
CA GLY A 715 9.69 -3.81 -17.37
C GLY A 715 9.75 -4.44 -15.98
N LEU A 716 9.27 -3.74 -14.92
CA LEU A 716 9.21 -4.34 -13.58
C LEU A 716 8.23 -5.51 -13.53
N THR A 717 7.12 -5.42 -14.26
CA THR A 717 6.15 -6.51 -14.43
C THR A 717 6.82 -7.76 -15.01
N THR A 718 7.66 -7.60 -16.04
CA THR A 718 8.44 -8.69 -16.65
C THR A 718 9.53 -9.22 -15.71
N PHE A 719 10.18 -8.35 -14.94
CA PHE A 719 11.13 -8.75 -13.91
C PHE A 719 10.47 -9.59 -12.82
N LEU A 720 9.33 -9.15 -12.30
CA LEU A 720 8.55 -9.86 -11.28
C LEU A 720 7.99 -11.20 -11.80
N GLN A 721 7.91 -11.41 -13.12
CA GLN A 721 7.59 -12.72 -13.70
C GLN A 721 8.79 -13.67 -13.74
N SER A 722 10.02 -13.13 -13.73
CA SER A 722 11.27 -13.91 -13.82
C SER A 722 11.85 -14.32 -12.47
N VAL A 723 11.29 -13.79 -11.38
CA VAL A 723 11.67 -13.99 -9.98
C VAL A 723 10.53 -14.68 -9.27
#